data_AF-A0A432UWE2-F1
#
_entry.id   AF-A0A432UWE2-F1
#
_cell.length_a   1.000
_cell.length_b   1.000
_cell.length_c   1.000
_cell.angle_alpha   90.00
_cell.angle_beta   90.00
_cell.angle_gamma   90.00
#
_symmetry.space_group_name_H-M   'P 1'
#
loop_
_entity.id
_entity.type
_entity.pdbx_description
1 polymer ?
#
loop_
_entity_poly.entity_id
_entity_poly.type
_entity_poly.pdbx_seq_one_letter_code
_entity_poly.pdbx_strand_id
1 'polypeptide(L)'
;MLMKRLCALRNRRIFPRLRVLILMTYAFIASVTLHANETGNVANTAFPDLASQISELKDELRENPDNAESRYILGILNLQLGAAIAAEKELRRAQRYGWSQQLVLPLLGEALLPQQKYQQILNEIIADSTYPESINAQILGIRGQAELGLNRLVSAEKSLQAGEMADSDALAVLLGQLGVYQEKKDAKAFKVTMTRALMLYPDNPQLLLWQGLSALMHDQIRDAESTFQRVIDHEPVGLSTRWERQARFWLVQVYIRVNELANAESHISRILKVDSDSSLANYLGAIVAFEKGAYDQARNRLVKVLDRHPEMPTARLLLGVTSYEQGSYEQAAYEISSYLVSHPQDSWAQQLLIKSYLQLDDFKRASVVLEGWASRDSENVELAESVALNALYSGKPESAIRYLKTIAPKETSHQVMLASAYLAAGETDQFLEMAAVLSEDLSFGGEYKVIFDALKRKKWFDALDGLQRLPQKLAATVWNLSLTGGLQAQEGNMKEATALFKKALLIHTLGDKRPAGISNPAGLLPNLSQREVLEGDSAKLHRIYTEGGSWEEITNGIGANSPYTYSLWAENPFSQWMRDEGVFSVSIVDSQNKDRQPDADGLGHLIEKPIILRDSRLPPLTVLMALIVIIGLRLLAGMRK
;
A
#
# COMPACT_ATOMS: atom_id res chain seq x y z
N MET A 1 -42.69 17.49 5.73
CA MET A 1 -41.44 18.24 5.45
C MET A 1 -40.19 17.64 6.12
N LEU A 2 -40.27 17.03 7.31
CA LEU A 2 -39.14 16.29 7.90
C LEU A 2 -38.77 15.01 7.13
N MET A 3 -39.72 14.28 6.57
CA MET A 3 -39.43 13.10 5.73
C MET A 3 -38.81 13.43 4.36
N LYS A 4 -39.03 14.64 3.82
CA LYS A 4 -38.36 15.11 2.58
C LYS A 4 -36.93 15.60 2.83
N ARG A 5 -36.55 15.90 4.08
CA ARG A 5 -35.15 16.17 4.47
C ARG A 5 -34.36 14.90 4.81
N LEU A 6 -35.03 13.79 5.12
CA LEU A 6 -34.39 12.48 5.34
C LEU A 6 -34.01 11.75 4.04
N CYS A 7 -34.69 12.03 2.91
CA CYS A 7 -34.33 11.46 1.60
C CYS A 7 -33.17 12.18 0.87
N ALA A 8 -32.73 13.35 1.34
CA ALA A 8 -31.67 14.14 0.69
C ALA A 8 -30.24 13.88 1.22
N LEU A 9 -30.06 12.88 2.09
CA LEU A 9 -28.74 12.42 2.56
C LEU A 9 -28.27 11.12 1.87
N ARG A 10 -29.02 10.63 0.88
CA ARG A 10 -28.75 9.37 0.15
C ARG A 10 -27.96 9.57 -1.15
N ASN A 11 -27.09 10.59 -1.22
CA ASN A 11 -26.19 10.79 -2.37
C ASN A 11 -24.96 11.66 -2.06
N ARG A 12 -24.13 11.22 -1.10
CA ARG A 12 -22.75 11.70 -0.92
C ARG A 12 -21.83 10.49 -0.73
N ARG A 13 -21.05 10.20 -1.78
CA ARG A 13 -19.78 9.48 -1.83
C ARG A 13 -19.47 8.58 -0.62
N ILE A 14 -19.76 7.28 -0.77
CA ILE A 14 -19.30 6.21 0.11
C ILE A 14 -17.86 5.87 -0.29
N PHE A 15 -16.90 6.13 0.60
CA PHE A 15 -15.82 5.22 1.02
C PHE A 15 -15.01 5.94 2.13
N PRO A 16 -15.51 6.02 3.38
CA PRO A 16 -14.90 6.88 4.37
C PRO A 16 -13.98 6.04 5.26
N ARG A 17 -12.74 5.77 4.88
CA ARG A 17 -11.79 4.97 5.69
C ARG A 17 -12.21 3.52 5.93
N LEU A 18 -13.48 3.11 5.78
CA LEU A 18 -14.12 1.92 6.38
C LEU A 18 -14.18 0.63 5.54
N ARG A 19 -13.30 0.50 4.54
CA ARG A 19 -12.65 -0.79 4.25
C ARG A 19 -11.21 -0.78 4.79
N VAL A 20 -10.87 0.14 5.73
CA VAL A 20 -9.79 0.07 6.75
C VAL A 20 -9.48 -1.39 6.79
N LEU A 21 -8.31 -1.93 6.44
CA LEU A 21 -7.59 -2.91 7.26
C LEU A 21 -8.37 -3.89 8.23
N ILE A 22 -9.72 -4.06 8.26
CA ILE A 22 -10.75 -5.08 7.85
C ILE A 22 -10.23 -6.25 6.99
N LEU A 23 -9.02 -6.15 6.49
CA LEU A 23 -8.04 -7.24 6.56
C LEU A 23 -6.98 -6.88 7.62
N MET A 24 -7.26 -6.92 8.90
CA MET A 24 -7.93 -8.06 9.50
C MET A 24 -7.45 -9.40 8.94
N THR A 25 -6.17 -9.46 8.47
CA THR A 25 -5.24 -10.45 9.04
C THR A 25 -5.51 -10.64 10.54
N TYR A 26 -5.75 -9.52 11.19
CA TYR A 26 -6.24 -9.23 12.54
C TYR A 26 -7.46 -9.99 13.11
N ALA A 27 -8.16 -10.83 12.38
CA ALA A 27 -8.85 -11.95 13.04
C ALA A 27 -8.60 -13.27 12.33
N PHE A 28 -8.07 -13.18 11.12
CA PHE A 28 -7.92 -14.27 10.20
C PHE A 28 -6.43 -14.37 9.81
N ILE A 29 -5.66 -15.29 10.35
CA ILE A 29 -6.16 -16.58 10.77
C ILE A 29 -5.58 -16.77 12.14
N ALA A 30 -6.34 -16.25 13.11
CA ALA A 30 -6.27 -16.42 14.57
C ALA A 30 -6.26 -17.90 15.02
N SER A 31 -5.92 -18.78 14.09
CA SER A 31 -5.77 -20.20 14.17
C SER A 31 -4.80 -20.74 13.09
N VAL A 32 -3.56 -20.24 12.98
CA VAL A 32 -2.41 -21.16 12.70
C VAL A 32 -2.02 -21.91 13.99
N THR A 33 -2.92 -21.94 14.96
CA THR A 33 -3.18 -23.07 15.86
C THR A 33 -3.70 -24.30 15.09
N LEU A 34 -3.00 -24.74 14.05
CA LEU A 34 -3.04 -26.12 13.56
C LEU A 34 -1.66 -26.38 12.96
N HIS A 35 -0.79 -27.04 13.72
CA HIS A 35 0.42 -27.67 13.24
C HIS A 35 1.64 -26.76 12.92
N ALA A 36 2.28 -26.26 13.98
CA ALA A 36 3.69 -26.61 14.15
C ALA A 36 3.79 -27.84 15.09
N ASN A 37 2.98 -28.86 14.80
CA ASN A 37 3.30 -30.23 15.14
C ASN A 37 4.16 -30.69 13.97
N GLU A 38 5.37 -31.14 14.31
CA GLU A 38 6.41 -31.63 13.40
C GLU A 38 7.09 -30.50 12.60
N THR A 39 8.37 -30.19 12.76
CA THR A 39 9.49 -31.02 13.18
C THR A 39 10.51 -30.20 13.93
N GLY A 40 11.08 -30.80 14.98
CA GLY A 40 12.44 -30.46 15.38
C GLY A 40 13.37 -30.83 14.22
N ASN A 41 13.64 -29.85 13.34
CA ASN A 41 14.76 -29.86 12.42
C ASN A 41 14.87 -28.47 11.77
N VAL A 42 15.27 -27.49 12.57
CA VAL A 42 15.91 -26.30 11.98
C VAL A 42 17.35 -26.72 11.72
N ALA A 43 17.65 -27.00 10.46
CA ALA A 43 18.98 -27.32 10.01
C ALA A 43 19.96 -26.22 10.44
N ASN A 44 21.03 -26.65 11.09
CA ASN A 44 22.19 -25.82 11.44
C ASN A 44 22.79 -25.21 10.18
N THR A 45 22.37 -23.99 9.83
CA THR A 45 23.11 -23.18 8.87
C THR A 45 23.24 -21.74 9.37
N ALA A 46 24.35 -21.54 10.08
CA ALA A 46 25.17 -20.33 10.17
C ALA A 46 24.56 -19.04 10.76
N PHE A 47 24.37 -18.98 12.09
CA PHE A 47 24.45 -17.73 12.88
C PHE A 47 24.96 -18.04 14.31
N PRO A 48 26.13 -17.54 14.78
CA PRO A 48 26.92 -18.26 15.80
C PRO A 48 26.50 -18.11 17.28
N ASP A 49 25.89 -17.02 17.77
CA ASP A 49 25.91 -16.81 19.23
C ASP A 49 24.73 -17.38 20.01
N LEU A 50 23.47 -17.17 19.61
CA LEU A 50 22.32 -17.64 20.43
C LEU A 50 21.87 -19.07 20.10
N ALA A 51 22.06 -19.53 18.85
CA ALA A 51 21.88 -20.93 18.50
C ALA A 51 22.94 -21.81 19.19
N SER A 52 24.18 -21.30 19.32
CA SER A 52 25.21 -21.94 20.15
C SER A 52 24.82 -21.90 21.62
N GLN A 53 24.40 -20.75 22.18
CA GLN A 53 23.93 -20.69 23.57
C GLN A 53 22.75 -21.63 23.85
N ILE A 54 21.78 -21.74 22.93
CA ILE A 54 20.67 -22.69 23.06
C ILE A 54 21.18 -24.14 22.95
N SER A 55 22.15 -24.41 22.07
CA SER A 55 22.75 -25.74 21.95
C SER A 55 23.54 -26.11 23.20
N GLU A 56 24.39 -25.21 23.70
CA GLU A 56 25.17 -25.34 24.93
C GLU A 56 24.26 -25.55 26.13
N LEU A 57 23.21 -24.74 26.30
CA LEU A 57 22.21 -24.94 27.35
C LEU A 57 21.48 -26.27 27.18
N LYS A 58 21.20 -26.71 25.95
CA LYS A 58 20.57 -28.02 25.71
C LYS A 58 21.52 -29.17 26.03
N ASP A 59 22.81 -29.03 25.74
CA ASP A 59 23.83 -30.03 26.04
C ASP A 59 24.08 -30.11 27.55
N GLU A 60 24.16 -28.96 28.23
CA GLU A 60 24.19 -28.89 29.69
C GLU A 60 22.95 -29.57 30.32
N LEU A 61 21.76 -29.31 29.77
CA LEU A 61 20.51 -29.94 30.23
C LEU A 61 20.36 -31.41 29.80
N ARG A 62 21.25 -31.96 28.97
CA ARG A 62 21.35 -33.42 28.75
C ARG A 62 22.12 -34.07 29.89
N GLU A 63 23.16 -33.42 30.38
CA GLU A 63 23.97 -33.90 31.50
C GLU A 63 23.28 -33.68 32.85
N ASN A 64 22.66 -32.51 33.03
CA ASN A 64 21.95 -32.11 34.25
C ASN A 64 20.52 -31.63 33.93
N PRO A 65 19.56 -32.56 33.73
CA PRO A 65 18.21 -32.21 33.29
C PRO A 65 17.39 -31.35 34.27
N ASP A 66 17.79 -31.31 35.53
CA ASP A 66 17.16 -30.62 36.64
C ASP A 66 17.81 -29.27 37.00
N ASN A 67 18.82 -28.80 36.24
CA ASN A 67 19.39 -27.47 36.45
C ASN A 67 18.31 -26.38 36.22
N ALA A 68 17.84 -25.77 37.31
CA ALA A 68 16.76 -24.80 37.32
C ALA A 68 17.15 -23.47 36.62
N GLU A 69 18.42 -23.05 36.73
CA GLU A 69 18.94 -21.83 36.11
C GLU A 69 18.97 -21.96 34.59
N SER A 70 19.56 -23.05 34.08
CA SER A 70 19.68 -23.28 32.63
C SER A 70 18.31 -23.45 31.99
N ARG A 71 17.33 -24.06 32.69
CA ARG A 71 15.92 -24.10 32.27
C ARG A 71 15.30 -22.70 32.21
N TYR A 72 15.58 -21.84 33.19
CA TYR A 72 15.08 -20.47 33.23
C TYR A 72 15.63 -19.63 32.08
N ILE A 73 16.95 -19.65 31.87
CA ILE A 73 17.62 -18.95 30.77
C ILE A 73 17.09 -19.44 29.42
N LEU A 74 16.99 -20.76 29.24
CA LEU A 74 16.41 -21.35 28.02
C LEU A 74 14.96 -20.90 27.80
N GLY A 75 14.19 -20.71 28.89
CA GLY A 75 12.86 -20.11 28.85
C GLY A 75 12.85 -18.69 28.28
N ILE A 76 13.74 -17.81 28.75
CA ILE A 76 13.90 -16.44 28.26
C ILE A 76 14.30 -16.42 26.78
N LEU A 77 15.28 -17.23 26.39
CA LEU A 77 15.72 -17.30 24.99
C LEU A 77 14.59 -17.75 24.07
N ASN A 78 13.77 -18.72 24.51
CA ASN A 78 12.59 -19.13 23.77
C ASN A 78 11.54 -18.00 23.65
N LEU A 79 11.36 -17.15 24.67
CA LEU A 79 10.47 -15.98 24.57
C LEU A 79 10.95 -14.98 23.51
N GLN A 80 12.25 -14.68 23.49
CA GLN A 80 12.86 -13.79 22.49
C GLN A 80 12.68 -14.31 21.05
N LEU A 81 12.84 -15.61 20.85
CA LEU A 81 12.59 -16.26 19.57
C LEU A 81 11.11 -16.32 19.18
N GLY A 82 10.20 -16.06 20.13
CA GLY A 82 8.75 -16.20 19.97
C GLY A 82 8.24 -17.64 20.12
N ALA A 83 9.08 -18.57 20.60
CA ALA A 83 8.73 -19.96 20.87
C ALA A 83 7.97 -20.09 22.20
N ALA A 84 6.79 -19.48 22.29
CA ALA A 84 6.00 -19.34 23.52
C ALA A 84 5.71 -20.67 24.23
N ILE A 85 5.41 -21.74 23.48
CA ILE A 85 5.15 -23.09 24.04
C ILE A 85 6.44 -23.68 24.65
N ALA A 86 7.57 -23.54 23.94
CA ALA A 86 8.86 -24.01 24.44
C ALA A 86 9.28 -23.22 25.68
N ALA A 87 9.09 -21.90 25.67
CA ALA A 87 9.32 -21.03 26.81
C ALA A 87 8.50 -21.46 28.03
N GLU A 88 7.18 -21.65 27.87
CA GLU A 88 6.31 -22.13 28.94
C GLU A 88 6.82 -23.43 29.54
N LYS A 89 7.17 -24.40 28.70
CA LYS A 89 7.66 -25.72 29.13
C LYS A 89 8.93 -25.60 29.99
N GLU A 90 9.90 -24.80 29.55
CA GLU A 90 11.18 -24.65 30.26
C GLU A 90 11.03 -23.80 31.53
N LEU A 91 10.23 -22.73 31.50
CA LEU A 91 9.90 -21.91 32.68
C LEU A 91 9.17 -22.72 33.77
N ARG A 92 8.21 -23.57 33.38
CA ARG A 92 7.55 -24.50 34.33
C ARG A 92 8.49 -25.55 34.90
N ARG A 93 9.54 -25.94 34.17
CA ARG A 93 10.59 -26.84 34.69
C ARG A 93 11.51 -26.10 35.66
N ALA A 94 11.94 -24.90 35.33
CA ALA A 94 12.71 -24.05 36.23
C ALA A 94 11.99 -23.87 37.57
N GLN A 95 10.69 -23.55 37.54
CA GLN A 95 9.87 -23.45 38.75
C GLN A 95 9.80 -24.76 39.55
N ARG A 96 9.62 -25.91 38.87
CA ARG A 96 9.58 -27.23 39.54
C ARG A 96 10.89 -27.61 40.20
N TYR A 97 12.01 -27.18 39.64
CA TYR A 97 13.34 -27.43 40.18
C TYR A 97 13.82 -26.32 41.14
N GLY A 98 12.90 -25.47 41.61
CA GLY A 98 13.17 -24.54 42.71
C GLY A 98 13.67 -23.16 42.29
N TRP A 99 13.60 -22.79 41.01
CA TRP A 99 13.89 -21.41 40.61
C TRP A 99 12.86 -20.43 41.20
N SER A 100 13.31 -19.20 41.45
CA SER A 100 12.53 -18.17 42.14
C SER A 100 11.20 -17.87 41.46
N GLN A 101 10.08 -18.10 42.16
CA GLN A 101 8.73 -17.93 41.60
C GLN A 101 8.47 -16.50 41.14
N GLN A 102 8.92 -15.50 41.90
CA GLN A 102 8.73 -14.09 41.56
C GLN A 102 9.41 -13.69 40.23
N LEU A 103 10.46 -14.41 39.81
CA LEU A 103 11.12 -14.19 38.52
C LEU A 103 10.47 -14.98 37.38
N VAL A 104 9.93 -16.18 37.68
CA VAL A 104 9.31 -17.04 36.67
C VAL A 104 7.91 -16.55 36.28
N LEU A 105 7.10 -16.10 37.25
CA LEU A 105 5.69 -15.81 37.02
C LEU A 105 5.42 -14.75 35.93
N PRO A 106 6.12 -13.59 35.89
CA PRO A 106 5.95 -12.63 34.80
C PRO A 106 6.27 -13.24 33.42
N LEU A 107 7.42 -13.92 33.30
CA LEU A 107 7.85 -14.55 32.04
C LEU A 107 6.92 -15.68 31.59
N LEU A 108 6.37 -16.45 32.54
CA LEU A 108 5.36 -17.47 32.26
C LEU A 108 4.08 -16.81 31.74
N GLY A 109 3.67 -15.69 32.33
CA GLY A 109 2.58 -14.87 31.84
C GLY A 109 2.80 -14.37 30.40
N GLU A 110 3.99 -13.86 30.10
CA GLU A 110 4.40 -13.45 28.74
C GLU A 110 4.38 -14.61 27.74
N ALA A 111 4.73 -15.83 28.17
CA ALA A 111 4.63 -17.03 27.34
C ALA A 111 3.17 -17.44 27.09
N LEU A 112 2.27 -17.24 28.05
CA LEU A 112 0.87 -17.66 27.98
C LEU A 112 -0.01 -16.68 27.19
N LEU A 113 0.30 -15.38 27.20
CA LEU A 113 -0.46 -14.33 26.48
C LEU A 113 -0.63 -14.62 24.98
N PRO A 114 0.43 -14.85 24.18
CA PRO A 114 0.30 -15.12 22.75
C PRO A 114 -0.33 -16.49 22.46
N GLN A 115 -0.36 -17.40 23.44
CA GLN A 115 -1.06 -18.68 23.34
C GLN A 115 -2.57 -18.56 23.64
N GLN A 116 -3.05 -17.36 23.98
CA GLN A 116 -4.44 -17.09 24.37
C GLN A 116 -4.91 -17.90 25.59
N LYS A 117 -3.98 -18.37 26.42
CA LYS A 117 -4.26 -19.10 27.66
C LYS A 117 -4.64 -18.13 28.78
N TYR A 118 -5.53 -17.19 28.49
CA TYR A 118 -5.87 -16.07 29.37
C TYR A 118 -6.44 -16.52 30.71
N GLN A 119 -7.34 -17.51 30.70
CA GLN A 119 -7.91 -18.01 31.96
C GLN A 119 -6.86 -18.69 32.84
N GLN A 120 -5.85 -19.33 32.24
CA GLN A 120 -4.75 -19.93 32.98
C GLN A 120 -3.87 -18.85 33.64
N ILE A 121 -3.61 -17.74 32.95
CA ILE A 121 -2.91 -16.58 33.52
C ILE A 121 -3.64 -16.09 34.78
N LEU A 122 -4.98 -15.95 34.70
CA LEU A 122 -5.76 -15.45 35.84
C LEU A 122 -5.77 -16.41 37.03
N ASN A 123 -5.58 -17.71 36.81
CA ASN A 123 -5.55 -18.72 37.86
C ASN A 123 -4.16 -18.91 38.48
N GLU A 124 -3.08 -18.77 37.70
CA GLU A 124 -1.72 -19.17 38.12
C GLU A 124 -0.78 -17.98 38.37
N ILE A 125 -0.96 -16.87 37.65
CA ILE A 125 -0.07 -15.71 37.73
C ILE A 125 -0.70 -14.71 38.70
N ILE A 126 -0.36 -14.86 39.98
CA ILE A 126 -0.99 -14.14 41.11
C ILE A 126 0.06 -13.23 41.76
N ALA A 127 -0.34 -11.97 42.02
CA ALA A 127 0.48 -11.03 42.78
C ALA A 127 0.51 -11.43 44.25
N ASP A 128 1.66 -11.28 44.91
CA ASP A 128 1.86 -11.66 46.30
C ASP A 128 2.49 -10.50 47.07
N SER A 129 1.98 -10.21 48.27
CA SER A 129 2.50 -9.13 49.13
C SER A 129 3.98 -9.27 49.51
N THR A 130 4.55 -10.47 49.38
CA THR A 130 5.97 -10.74 49.63
C THR A 130 6.87 -10.38 48.44
N TYR A 131 6.31 -10.19 47.24
CA TYR A 131 7.07 -9.82 46.06
C TYR A 131 7.32 -8.30 46.01
N PRO A 132 8.44 -7.86 45.39
CA PRO A 132 8.67 -6.45 45.10
C PRO A 132 7.51 -5.81 44.34
N GLU A 133 7.22 -4.53 44.64
CA GLU A 133 6.13 -3.77 44.00
C GLU A 133 6.26 -3.76 42.47
N SER A 134 7.47 -3.64 41.94
CA SER A 134 7.74 -3.71 40.49
C SER A 134 7.37 -5.05 39.87
N ILE A 135 7.59 -6.17 40.56
CA ILE A 135 7.20 -7.51 40.09
C ILE A 135 5.67 -7.66 40.16
N ASN A 136 5.05 -7.20 41.26
CA ASN A 136 3.60 -7.21 41.38
C ASN A 136 2.91 -6.36 40.32
N ALA A 137 3.47 -5.20 39.97
CA ALA A 137 2.98 -4.39 38.87
C ALA A 137 3.09 -5.11 37.52
N GLN A 138 4.20 -5.81 37.25
CA GLN A 138 4.33 -6.63 36.05
C GLN A 138 3.26 -7.73 35.98
N ILE A 139 3.06 -8.46 37.07
CA ILE A 139 2.03 -9.51 37.17
C ILE A 139 0.63 -8.92 36.93
N LEU A 140 0.30 -7.81 37.60
CA LEU A 140 -0.99 -7.13 37.46
C LEU A 140 -1.20 -6.59 36.04
N GLY A 141 -0.15 -6.08 35.40
CA GLY A 141 -0.15 -5.68 34.00
C GLY A 141 -0.47 -6.83 33.05
N ILE A 142 0.19 -7.98 33.22
CA ILE A 142 -0.07 -9.20 32.42
C ILE A 142 -1.49 -9.71 32.65
N ARG A 143 -1.98 -9.71 33.90
CA ARG A 143 -3.36 -10.08 34.22
C ARG A 143 -4.36 -9.15 33.53
N GLY A 144 -4.12 -7.84 33.56
CA GLY A 144 -4.94 -6.86 32.84
C GLY A 144 -5.00 -7.14 31.34
N GLN A 145 -3.87 -7.48 30.71
CA GLN A 145 -3.82 -7.90 29.32
C GLN A 145 -4.62 -9.20 29.05
N ALA A 146 -4.54 -10.17 29.97
CA ALA A 146 -5.34 -11.41 29.86
C ALA A 146 -6.84 -11.17 30.05
N GLU A 147 -7.23 -10.26 30.93
CA GLU A 147 -8.63 -9.83 31.13
C GLU A 147 -9.18 -9.13 29.90
N LEU A 148 -8.38 -8.27 29.25
CA LEU A 148 -8.72 -7.71 27.94
C LEU A 148 -8.91 -8.80 26.88
N GLY A 149 -8.02 -9.80 26.82
CA GLY A 149 -8.14 -10.94 25.92
C GLY A 149 -9.41 -11.77 26.12
N LEU A 150 -9.98 -11.75 27.34
CA LEU A 150 -11.27 -12.36 27.68
C LEU A 150 -12.46 -11.40 27.52
N ASN A 151 -12.24 -10.21 26.95
CA ASN A 151 -13.23 -9.14 26.81
C ASN A 151 -13.82 -8.68 28.16
N ARG A 152 -13.03 -8.71 29.24
CA ARG A 152 -13.40 -8.28 30.60
C ARG A 152 -12.81 -6.91 30.91
N LEU A 153 -13.24 -5.90 30.17
CA LEU A 153 -12.68 -4.53 30.22
C LEU A 153 -12.63 -3.93 31.64
N VAL A 154 -13.71 -4.05 32.41
CA VAL A 154 -13.79 -3.50 33.78
C VAL A 154 -12.80 -4.20 34.73
N SER A 155 -12.64 -5.52 34.59
CA SER A 155 -11.66 -6.27 35.38
C SER A 155 -10.24 -5.86 35.00
N ALA A 156 -9.97 -5.73 33.70
CA ALA A 156 -8.67 -5.27 33.19
C ALA A 156 -8.30 -3.90 33.75
N GLU A 157 -9.22 -2.93 33.68
CA GLU A 157 -9.03 -1.59 34.25
C GLU A 157 -8.70 -1.66 35.75
N LYS A 158 -9.40 -2.51 36.51
CA LYS A 158 -9.14 -2.69 37.95
C LYS A 158 -7.76 -3.29 38.22
N SER A 159 -7.37 -4.34 37.50
CA SER A 159 -6.05 -4.96 37.64
C SER A 159 -4.94 -3.98 37.26
N LEU A 160 -5.13 -3.22 36.18
CA LEU A 160 -4.16 -2.22 35.72
C LEU A 160 -4.05 -1.02 36.66
N GLN A 161 -5.15 -0.57 37.25
CA GLN A 161 -5.13 0.48 38.27
C GLN A 161 -4.37 0.01 39.52
N ALA A 162 -4.56 -1.24 39.95
CA ALA A 162 -3.79 -1.81 41.06
C ALA A 162 -2.30 -1.94 40.69
N GLY A 163 -1.98 -2.34 39.46
CA GLY A 163 -0.60 -2.39 38.96
C GLY A 163 0.06 -1.02 38.90
N GLU A 164 -0.67 0.00 38.43
CA GLU A 164 -0.21 1.38 38.35
C GLU A 164 0.06 1.98 39.74
N MET A 165 -0.74 1.62 40.76
CA MET A 165 -0.49 2.03 42.14
C MET A 165 0.78 1.39 42.72
N ALA A 166 1.15 0.19 42.29
CA ALA A 166 2.36 -0.49 42.72
C ALA A 166 3.61 0.04 41.99
N ASP A 167 3.54 0.15 40.67
CA ASP A 167 4.57 0.77 39.85
C ASP A 167 3.94 1.28 38.55
N SER A 168 3.78 2.61 38.47
CA SER A 168 3.19 3.28 37.32
C SER A 168 4.07 3.29 36.07
N ASP A 169 5.35 2.97 36.20
CA ASP A 169 6.31 2.91 35.09
C ASP A 169 6.50 1.47 34.58
N ALA A 170 5.91 0.46 35.23
CA ALA A 170 6.02 -0.93 34.81
C ALA A 170 5.50 -1.15 33.37
N LEU A 171 6.37 -1.68 32.49
CA LEU A 171 6.05 -1.87 31.07
C LEU A 171 4.75 -2.66 30.84
N ALA A 172 4.53 -3.75 31.58
CA ALA A 172 3.34 -4.58 31.40
C ALA A 172 2.04 -3.85 31.74
N VAL A 173 2.08 -2.90 32.69
CA VAL A 173 0.94 -2.03 33.05
C VAL A 173 0.68 -1.07 31.90
N LEU A 174 1.71 -0.38 31.41
CA LEU A 174 1.58 0.55 30.28
C LEU A 174 1.06 -0.15 29.03
N LEU A 175 1.54 -1.36 28.71
CA LEU A 175 1.05 -2.17 27.59
C LEU A 175 -0.42 -2.57 27.77
N GLY A 176 -0.83 -2.94 28.98
CA GLY A 176 -2.23 -3.24 29.28
C GLY A 176 -3.14 -2.01 29.18
N GLN A 177 -2.70 -0.86 29.68
CA GLN A 177 -3.43 0.40 29.55
C GLN A 177 -3.60 0.82 28.09
N LEU A 178 -2.55 0.67 27.27
CA LEU A 178 -2.64 0.90 25.82
C LEU A 178 -3.74 0.02 25.18
N GLY A 179 -3.82 -1.25 25.57
CA GLY A 179 -4.91 -2.14 25.16
C GLY A 179 -6.30 -1.64 25.59
N VAL A 180 -6.47 -1.24 26.86
CA VAL A 180 -7.74 -0.67 27.37
C VAL A 180 -8.16 0.56 26.56
N TYR A 181 -7.24 1.50 26.34
CA TYR A 181 -7.55 2.74 25.63
C TYR A 181 -7.83 2.51 24.15
N GLN A 182 -7.19 1.52 23.54
CA GLN A 182 -7.52 1.08 22.18
C GLN A 182 -8.94 0.53 22.09
N GLU A 183 -9.35 -0.37 22.99
CA GLU A 183 -10.72 -0.92 23.03
C GLU A 183 -11.78 0.15 23.28
N LYS A 184 -11.49 1.11 24.16
CA LYS A 184 -12.37 2.26 24.44
C LYS A 184 -12.37 3.32 23.34
N LYS A 185 -11.46 3.20 22.36
CA LYS A 185 -11.20 4.21 21.31
C LYS A 185 -10.84 5.58 21.90
N ASP A 186 -10.22 5.60 23.07
CA ASP A 186 -9.72 6.82 23.71
C ASP A 186 -8.35 7.18 23.14
N ALA A 187 -8.37 7.84 21.98
CA ALA A 187 -7.15 8.23 21.27
C ALA A 187 -6.27 9.19 22.09
N LYS A 188 -6.85 9.99 23.00
CA LYS A 188 -6.10 10.95 23.82
C LYS A 188 -5.31 10.21 24.88
N ALA A 189 -5.97 9.35 25.66
CA ALA A 189 -5.32 8.56 26.70
C ALA A 189 -4.29 7.58 26.09
N PHE A 190 -4.63 6.96 24.94
CA PHE A 190 -3.70 6.12 24.19
C PHE A 190 -2.42 6.88 23.82
N LYS A 191 -2.54 8.07 23.21
CA LYS A 191 -1.38 8.87 22.80
C LYS A 191 -0.50 9.28 23.99
N VAL A 192 -1.10 9.70 25.10
CA VAL A 192 -0.36 10.08 26.31
C VAL A 192 0.41 8.89 26.86
N THR A 193 -0.26 7.75 27.00
CA THR A 193 0.34 6.53 27.55
C THR A 193 1.44 5.99 26.63
N MET A 194 1.23 6.02 25.31
CA MET A 194 2.22 5.59 24.32
C MET A 194 3.48 6.46 24.37
N THR A 195 3.30 7.78 24.54
CA THR A 195 4.42 8.73 24.66
C THR A 195 5.22 8.46 25.93
N ARG A 196 4.55 8.22 27.06
CA ARG A 196 5.21 7.84 28.32
C ARG A 196 5.97 6.52 28.17
N ALA A 197 5.34 5.51 27.58
CA ALA A 197 5.95 4.19 27.39
C ALA A 197 7.21 4.26 26.51
N LEU A 198 7.17 5.01 25.40
CA LEU A 198 8.35 5.23 24.54
C LEU A 198 9.43 6.08 25.22
N MET A 199 9.08 6.95 26.18
CA MET A 199 10.08 7.72 26.93
C MET A 199 10.84 6.85 27.94
N LEU A 200 10.13 5.94 28.62
CA LEU A 200 10.69 5.03 29.62
C LEU A 200 11.42 3.84 28.98
N TYR A 201 10.91 3.38 27.84
CA TYR A 201 11.41 2.20 27.13
C TYR A 201 11.64 2.52 25.64
N PRO A 202 12.58 3.43 25.33
CA PRO A 202 12.78 3.95 23.97
C PRO A 202 13.18 2.90 22.94
N ASP A 203 13.80 1.81 23.40
CA ASP A 203 14.30 0.73 22.55
C ASP A 203 13.46 -0.55 22.69
N ASN A 204 12.29 -0.47 23.33
CA ASN A 204 11.42 -1.63 23.41
C ASN A 204 10.85 -1.97 22.03
N PRO A 205 11.09 -3.20 21.52
CA PRO A 205 10.74 -3.55 20.16
C PRO A 205 9.24 -3.59 19.90
N GLN A 206 8.42 -3.92 20.91
CA GLN A 206 6.96 -3.90 20.79
C GLN A 206 6.43 -2.48 20.60
N LEU A 207 6.91 -1.54 21.43
CA LEU A 207 6.49 -0.14 21.36
C LEU A 207 6.97 0.52 20.06
N LEU A 208 8.21 0.24 19.64
CA LEU A 208 8.73 0.72 18.36
C LEU A 208 7.95 0.17 17.16
N LEU A 209 7.57 -1.12 17.18
CA LEU A 209 6.70 -1.68 16.15
C LEU A 209 5.35 -0.94 16.08
N TRP A 210 4.73 -0.64 17.22
CA TRP A 210 3.48 0.11 17.27
C TRP A 210 3.66 1.55 16.78
N GLN A 211 4.78 2.20 17.09
CA GLN A 211 5.11 3.52 16.59
C GLN A 211 5.29 3.52 15.06
N GLY A 212 6.07 2.57 14.52
CA GLY A 212 6.28 2.45 13.06
C GLY A 212 4.98 2.13 12.32
N LEU A 213 4.13 1.27 12.90
CA LEU A 213 2.79 0.98 12.37
C LEU A 213 1.89 2.21 12.37
N SER A 214 1.91 2.99 13.44
CA SER A 214 1.18 4.25 13.51
C SER A 214 1.66 5.23 12.43
N ALA A 215 2.97 5.36 12.23
CA ALA A 215 3.54 6.17 11.16
C ALA A 215 3.06 5.70 9.77
N LEU A 216 3.06 4.39 9.50
CA LEU A 216 2.52 3.83 8.25
C LEU A 216 1.04 4.17 8.02
N MET A 217 0.22 4.11 9.07
CA MET A 217 -1.21 4.44 8.97
C MET A 217 -1.46 5.93 8.66
N HIS A 218 -0.53 6.80 9.06
CA HIS A 218 -0.58 8.24 8.79
C HIS A 218 0.25 8.65 7.57
N ASP A 219 0.67 7.69 6.74
CA ASP A 219 1.46 7.88 5.52
C ASP A 219 2.85 8.53 5.77
N GLN A 220 3.36 8.43 7.00
CA GLN A 220 4.69 8.89 7.39
C GLN A 220 5.73 7.82 7.06
N ILE A 221 5.94 7.57 5.77
CA ILE A 221 6.72 6.41 5.29
C ILE A 221 8.16 6.40 5.79
N ARG A 222 8.85 7.56 5.78
CA ARG A 222 10.24 7.67 6.27
C ARG A 222 10.37 7.41 7.77
N ASP A 223 9.42 7.91 8.55
CA ASP A 223 9.40 7.71 9.99
C ASP A 223 9.14 6.23 10.33
N ALA A 224 8.22 5.59 9.58
CA ALA A 224 7.97 4.16 9.69
C ALA A 224 9.21 3.34 9.36
N GLU A 225 9.88 3.62 8.24
CA GLU A 225 11.11 2.94 7.82
C GLU A 225 12.18 3.02 8.92
N SER A 226 12.50 4.25 9.36
CA SER A 226 13.48 4.49 10.41
C SER A 226 13.12 3.77 11.71
N THR A 227 11.85 3.79 12.10
CA THR A 227 11.39 3.15 13.34
C THR A 227 11.48 1.62 13.26
N PHE A 228 11.12 1.00 12.14
CA PHE A 228 11.28 -0.45 11.96
C PHE A 228 12.74 -0.85 11.85
N GLN A 229 13.59 -0.02 11.26
CA GLN A 229 15.02 -0.26 11.22
C GLN A 229 15.63 -0.24 12.64
N ARG A 230 15.21 0.70 13.50
CA ARG A 230 15.57 0.70 14.92
C ARG A 230 15.21 -0.61 15.61
N VAL A 231 14.03 -1.18 15.35
CA VAL A 231 13.69 -2.52 15.90
C VAL A 231 14.75 -3.54 15.50
N ILE A 232 15.18 -3.57 14.24
CA ILE A 232 16.19 -4.52 13.77
C ILE A 232 17.56 -4.23 14.40
N ASP A 233 17.94 -2.97 14.53
CA ASP A 233 19.27 -2.56 15.03
C ASP A 233 19.45 -2.83 16.52
N HIS A 234 18.36 -2.79 17.30
CA HIS A 234 18.36 -3.09 18.74
C HIS A 234 18.16 -4.57 19.05
N GLU A 235 17.85 -5.40 18.06
CA GLU A 235 17.75 -6.84 18.21
C GLU A 235 19.14 -7.47 18.06
N PRO A 236 19.49 -8.50 18.86
CA PRO A 236 20.84 -9.04 18.84
C PRO A 236 21.24 -9.54 17.43
N VAL A 237 22.43 -9.12 16.98
CA VAL A 237 22.90 -9.36 15.62
C VAL A 237 22.95 -10.85 15.29
N GLY A 238 22.39 -11.23 14.13
CA GLY A 238 22.36 -12.63 13.68
C GLY A 238 21.23 -13.45 14.28
N LEU A 239 20.39 -12.86 15.14
CA LEU A 239 19.12 -13.46 15.50
C LEU A 239 18.10 -13.32 14.38
N SER A 240 17.02 -14.06 14.56
CA SER A 240 15.75 -13.71 13.94
C SER A 240 14.72 -13.78 15.04
N THR A 241 14.64 -12.73 15.85
CA THR A 241 13.66 -12.68 16.94
C THR A 241 12.25 -12.48 16.38
N ARG A 242 11.23 -12.68 17.22
CA ARG A 242 9.85 -12.44 16.77
C ARG A 242 9.65 -11.00 16.29
N TRP A 243 10.33 -10.05 16.93
CA TRP A 243 10.19 -8.63 16.64
C TRP A 243 10.96 -8.22 15.41
N GLU A 244 12.18 -8.71 15.23
CA GLU A 244 12.95 -8.48 14.02
C GLU A 244 12.21 -9.02 12.79
N ARG A 245 11.66 -10.25 12.86
CA ARG A 245 10.87 -10.81 11.75
C ARG A 245 9.66 -9.92 11.43
N GLN A 246 8.99 -9.40 12.46
CA GLN A 246 7.85 -8.50 12.29
C GLN A 246 8.26 -7.14 11.71
N ALA A 247 9.39 -6.58 12.14
CA ALA A 247 9.92 -5.33 11.62
C ALA A 247 10.34 -5.48 10.17
N ARG A 248 11.04 -6.57 9.81
CA ARG A 248 11.38 -6.90 8.42
C ARG A 248 10.13 -7.05 7.57
N PHE A 249 9.08 -7.71 8.06
CA PHE A 249 7.80 -7.79 7.36
C PHE A 249 7.24 -6.40 7.06
N TRP A 250 7.23 -5.48 8.02
CA TRP A 250 6.73 -4.12 7.79
C TRP A 250 7.64 -3.29 6.89
N LEU A 251 8.96 -3.46 6.96
CA LEU A 251 9.89 -2.85 6.02
C LEU A 251 9.67 -3.33 4.59
N VAL A 252 9.33 -4.60 4.37
CA VAL A 252 8.94 -5.08 3.03
C VAL A 252 7.73 -4.30 2.52
N GLN A 253 6.72 -4.08 3.36
CA GLN A 253 5.56 -3.27 2.98
C GLN A 253 5.91 -1.80 2.72
N VAL A 254 6.82 -1.23 3.53
CA VAL A 254 7.37 0.12 3.31
C VAL A 254 8.04 0.21 1.95
N TYR A 255 8.90 -0.76 1.58
CA TYR A 255 9.66 -0.78 0.33
C TYR A 255 8.86 -1.21 -0.90
N ILE A 256 7.73 -1.90 -0.74
CA ILE A 256 6.75 -2.11 -1.83
C ILE A 256 5.95 -0.83 -2.07
N ARG A 257 5.55 -0.12 -0.99
CA ARG A 257 5.29 1.32 -1.11
C ARG A 257 6.61 1.99 -1.55
N VAL A 258 6.76 3.26 -1.92
CA VAL A 258 8.05 3.80 -2.44
C VAL A 258 8.74 3.08 -3.64
N ASN A 259 8.30 1.90 -4.10
CA ASN A 259 8.82 1.15 -5.25
C ASN A 259 10.31 0.73 -5.14
N GLU A 260 10.81 0.50 -3.93
CA GLU A 260 12.19 0.02 -3.68
C GLU A 260 12.24 -1.52 -3.59
N LEU A 261 11.83 -2.17 -4.68
CA LEU A 261 11.60 -3.63 -4.72
C LEU A 261 12.85 -4.47 -4.42
N ALA A 262 14.06 -3.94 -4.64
CA ALA A 262 15.31 -4.62 -4.28
C ALA A 262 15.53 -4.67 -2.76
N ASN A 263 15.19 -3.60 -2.04
CA ASN A 263 15.25 -3.57 -0.58
C ASN A 263 14.21 -4.53 0.00
N ALA A 264 12.98 -4.53 -0.54
CA ALA A 264 11.94 -5.50 -0.19
C ALA A 264 12.44 -6.96 -0.34
N GLU A 265 13.04 -7.33 -1.47
CA GLU A 265 13.61 -8.67 -1.68
C GLU A 265 14.72 -9.04 -0.69
N SER A 266 15.57 -8.07 -0.33
CA SER A 266 16.62 -8.29 0.67
C SER A 266 16.02 -8.70 2.03
N HIS A 267 14.99 -7.98 2.49
CA HIS A 267 14.29 -8.30 3.74
C HIS A 267 13.53 -9.63 3.66
N ILE A 268 12.87 -9.93 2.53
CA ILE A 268 12.21 -11.23 2.31
C ILE A 268 13.22 -12.38 2.37
N SER A 269 14.38 -12.21 1.74
CA SER A 269 15.45 -13.22 1.73
C SER A 269 15.97 -13.50 3.15
N ARG A 270 16.03 -12.49 4.02
CA ARG A 270 16.39 -12.66 5.44
C ARG A 270 15.36 -13.49 6.19
N ILE A 271 14.06 -13.28 5.92
CA ILE A 271 12.99 -14.08 6.53
C ILE A 271 13.04 -15.54 6.02
N LEU A 272 13.18 -15.73 4.70
CA LEU A 272 13.24 -17.06 4.08
C LEU A 272 14.49 -17.88 4.45
N LYS A 273 15.59 -17.24 4.85
CA LYS A 273 16.76 -17.96 5.38
C LYS A 273 16.47 -18.70 6.68
N VAL A 274 15.50 -18.21 7.46
CA VAL A 274 15.14 -18.77 8.77
C VAL A 274 14.00 -19.77 8.62
N ASP A 275 13.00 -19.41 7.83
CA ASP A 275 11.87 -20.27 7.47
C ASP A 275 11.71 -20.25 5.95
N SER A 276 12.33 -21.23 5.28
CA SER A 276 12.34 -21.36 3.82
C SER A 276 10.95 -21.53 3.22
N ASP A 277 10.01 -22.04 4.01
CA ASP A 277 8.63 -22.31 3.60
C ASP A 277 7.63 -21.33 4.25
N SER A 278 8.12 -20.19 4.73
CA SER A 278 7.28 -19.15 5.31
C SER A 278 6.22 -18.69 4.31
N SER A 279 4.95 -19.02 4.57
CA SER A 279 3.82 -18.62 3.73
C SER A 279 3.74 -17.09 3.61
N LEU A 280 4.06 -16.38 4.68
CA LEU A 280 4.07 -14.92 4.71
C LEU A 280 5.15 -14.33 3.80
N ALA A 281 6.38 -14.84 3.89
CA ALA A 281 7.48 -14.35 3.07
C ALA A 281 7.32 -14.73 1.59
N ASN A 282 6.75 -15.91 1.31
CA ASN A 282 6.39 -16.29 -0.06
C ASN A 282 5.27 -15.40 -0.62
N TYR A 283 4.24 -15.09 0.16
CA TYR A 283 3.18 -14.17 -0.27
C TYR A 283 3.72 -12.76 -0.58
N LEU A 284 4.53 -12.19 0.31
CA LEU A 284 5.17 -10.89 0.05
C LEU A 284 6.13 -10.93 -1.15
N GLY A 285 6.91 -12.01 -1.27
CA GLY A 285 7.77 -12.22 -2.43
C GLY A 285 6.99 -12.34 -3.73
N ALA A 286 5.77 -12.87 -3.68
CA ALA A 286 4.89 -12.90 -4.84
C ALA A 286 4.41 -11.50 -5.22
N ILE A 287 4.06 -10.65 -4.26
CA ILE A 287 3.72 -9.25 -4.52
C ILE A 287 4.92 -8.53 -5.16
N VAL A 288 6.12 -8.65 -4.59
CA VAL A 288 7.32 -8.01 -5.18
C VAL A 288 7.59 -8.52 -6.59
N ALA A 289 7.49 -9.85 -6.81
CA ALA A 289 7.67 -10.43 -8.13
C ALA A 289 6.60 -9.95 -9.13
N PHE A 290 5.36 -9.82 -8.69
CA PHE A 290 4.26 -9.29 -9.49
C PHE A 290 4.51 -7.83 -9.89
N GLU A 291 4.91 -6.98 -8.94
CA GLU A 291 5.23 -5.57 -9.23
C GLU A 291 6.39 -5.45 -10.22
N LYS A 292 7.40 -6.35 -10.16
CA LYS A 292 8.49 -6.41 -11.14
C LYS A 292 8.07 -6.92 -12.53
N GLY A 293 6.84 -7.38 -12.71
CA GLY A 293 6.40 -8.10 -13.91
C GLY A 293 6.97 -9.52 -14.03
N ALA A 294 7.61 -10.04 -12.98
CA ALA A 294 8.17 -11.38 -12.91
C ALA A 294 7.08 -12.41 -12.55
N TYR A 295 6.05 -12.50 -13.38
CA TYR A 295 4.82 -13.23 -13.06
C TYR A 295 5.02 -14.73 -12.82
N ASP A 296 5.97 -15.38 -13.49
CA ASP A 296 6.27 -16.80 -13.23
C ASP A 296 6.81 -17.01 -11.81
N GLN A 297 7.64 -16.08 -11.33
CA GLN A 297 8.13 -16.14 -9.95
C GLN A 297 7.01 -15.85 -8.95
N ALA A 298 6.13 -14.89 -9.26
CA ALA A 298 4.96 -14.60 -8.44
C ALA A 298 4.05 -15.84 -8.31
N ARG A 299 3.72 -16.48 -9.43
CA ARG A 299 2.92 -17.71 -9.48
C ARG A 299 3.55 -18.81 -8.62
N ASN A 300 4.83 -19.11 -8.82
CA ASN A 300 5.51 -20.19 -8.09
C ASN A 300 5.51 -19.95 -6.57
N ARG A 301 5.66 -18.70 -6.14
CA ARG A 301 5.57 -18.34 -4.72
C ARG A 301 4.15 -18.48 -4.18
N LEU A 302 3.13 -18.09 -4.94
CA LEU A 302 1.72 -18.19 -4.53
C LEU A 302 1.25 -19.64 -4.43
N VAL A 303 1.71 -20.52 -5.32
CA VAL A 303 1.45 -21.96 -5.23
C VAL A 303 1.95 -22.51 -3.89
N LYS A 304 3.18 -22.18 -3.48
CA LYS A 304 3.70 -22.58 -2.16
C LYS A 304 2.85 -22.08 -0.99
N VAL A 305 2.30 -20.86 -1.10
CA VAL A 305 1.39 -20.31 -0.08
C VAL A 305 0.10 -21.12 -0.02
N LEU A 306 -0.49 -21.42 -1.18
CA LEU A 306 -1.75 -22.16 -1.29
C LEU A 306 -1.61 -23.66 -0.98
N ASP A 307 -0.43 -24.25 -1.15
CA ASP A 307 -0.15 -25.63 -0.72
C ASP A 307 -0.31 -25.78 0.81
N ARG A 308 0.06 -24.75 1.58
CA ARG A 308 -0.06 -24.73 3.06
C ARG A 308 -1.37 -24.12 3.54
N HIS A 309 -1.87 -23.13 2.83
CA HIS A 309 -3.10 -22.41 3.17
C HIS A 309 -4.04 -22.36 1.96
N PRO A 310 -4.66 -23.49 1.59
CA PRO A 310 -5.49 -23.56 0.39
C PRO A 310 -6.60 -22.53 0.38
N GLU A 311 -7.14 -22.18 1.55
CA GLU A 311 -8.29 -21.27 1.71
C GLU A 311 -7.92 -19.79 1.80
N MET A 312 -6.65 -19.40 1.68
CA MET A 312 -6.22 -18.00 1.82
C MET A 312 -6.73 -17.15 0.65
N PRO A 313 -7.77 -16.31 0.83
CA PRO A 313 -8.45 -15.68 -0.31
C PRO A 313 -7.57 -14.66 -1.01
N THR A 314 -6.73 -13.95 -0.26
CA THR A 314 -5.80 -12.94 -0.80
C THR A 314 -4.73 -13.57 -1.70
N ALA A 315 -4.23 -14.75 -1.36
CA ALA A 315 -3.29 -15.49 -2.20
C ALA A 315 -3.97 -16.02 -3.48
N ARG A 316 -5.20 -16.55 -3.39
CA ARG A 316 -5.99 -16.96 -4.56
C ARG A 316 -6.26 -15.78 -5.50
N LEU A 317 -6.69 -14.64 -4.96
CA LEU A 317 -6.93 -13.45 -5.78
C LEU A 317 -5.66 -13.02 -6.49
N LEU A 318 -4.53 -12.88 -5.78
CA LEU A 318 -3.26 -12.47 -6.39
C LEU A 318 -2.77 -13.48 -7.44
N LEU A 319 -3.02 -14.78 -7.25
CA LEU A 319 -2.70 -15.80 -8.25
C LEU A 319 -3.57 -15.66 -9.50
N GLY A 320 -4.86 -15.36 -9.33
CA GLY A 320 -5.77 -15.06 -10.44
C GLY A 320 -5.34 -13.82 -11.23
N VAL A 321 -4.94 -12.75 -10.52
CA VAL A 321 -4.41 -11.51 -11.14
C VAL A 321 -3.10 -11.78 -11.87
N THR A 322 -2.17 -12.49 -11.23
CA THR A 322 -0.91 -12.90 -11.85
C THR A 322 -1.16 -13.71 -13.12
N SER A 323 -2.10 -14.66 -13.07
CA SER A 323 -2.46 -15.50 -14.22
C SER A 323 -3.08 -14.67 -15.36
N TYR A 324 -3.90 -13.66 -15.04
CA TYR A 324 -4.47 -12.75 -16.03
C TYR A 324 -3.38 -11.94 -16.75
N GLU A 325 -2.43 -11.37 -16.01
CA GLU A 325 -1.31 -10.61 -16.57
C GLU A 325 -0.35 -11.51 -17.37
N GLN A 326 -0.28 -12.80 -17.06
CA GLN A 326 0.43 -13.82 -17.87
C GLN A 326 -0.30 -14.21 -19.15
N GLY A 327 -1.55 -13.77 -19.36
CA GLY A 327 -2.41 -14.25 -20.44
C GLY A 327 -2.96 -15.66 -20.24
N SER A 328 -2.79 -16.25 -19.04
CA SER A 328 -3.34 -17.56 -18.66
C SER A 328 -4.78 -17.40 -18.16
N TYR A 329 -5.67 -17.00 -19.06
CA TYR A 329 -7.02 -16.54 -18.70
C TYR A 329 -7.93 -17.64 -18.12
N GLU A 330 -7.75 -18.92 -18.49
CA GLU A 330 -8.47 -20.02 -17.85
C GLU A 330 -8.11 -20.16 -16.38
N GLN A 331 -6.81 -20.10 -16.06
CA GLN A 331 -6.34 -20.16 -14.68
C GLN A 331 -6.80 -18.92 -13.91
N ALA A 332 -6.71 -17.74 -14.53
CA ALA A 332 -7.21 -16.51 -13.94
C ALA A 332 -8.70 -16.64 -13.56
N ALA A 333 -9.53 -17.10 -14.51
CA ALA A 333 -10.95 -17.31 -14.27
C ALA A 333 -11.22 -18.32 -13.14
N TYR A 334 -10.47 -19.43 -13.10
CA TYR A 334 -10.58 -20.42 -12.03
C TYR A 334 -10.28 -19.82 -10.65
N GLU A 335 -9.11 -19.19 -10.47
CA GLU A 335 -8.69 -18.66 -9.17
C GLU A 335 -9.57 -17.49 -8.70
N ILE A 336 -9.95 -16.60 -9.60
CA ILE A 336 -10.83 -15.48 -9.28
C ILE A 336 -12.24 -15.97 -8.93
N SER A 337 -12.77 -16.96 -9.67
CA SER A 337 -14.07 -17.56 -9.33
C SER A 337 -14.05 -18.20 -7.94
N SER A 338 -12.94 -18.85 -7.59
CA SER A 338 -12.71 -19.44 -6.28
C SER A 338 -12.68 -18.40 -5.16
N TYR A 339 -12.02 -17.25 -5.39
CA TYR A 339 -12.01 -16.11 -4.47
C TYR A 339 -13.41 -15.51 -4.27
N LEU A 340 -14.20 -15.40 -5.35
CA LEU A 340 -15.54 -14.81 -5.33
C LEU A 340 -16.58 -15.65 -4.59
N VAL A 341 -16.29 -16.93 -4.29
CA VAL A 341 -17.15 -17.75 -3.42
C VAL A 341 -17.29 -17.12 -2.04
N SER A 342 -16.19 -16.63 -1.45
CA SER A 342 -16.21 -15.99 -0.13
C SER A 342 -16.32 -14.46 -0.20
N HIS A 343 -16.07 -13.85 -1.37
CA HIS A 343 -16.17 -12.40 -1.59
C HIS A 343 -17.13 -12.05 -2.75
N PRO A 344 -18.41 -12.46 -2.70
CA PRO A 344 -19.32 -12.33 -3.82
C PRO A 344 -19.72 -10.88 -4.18
N GLN A 345 -19.28 -9.89 -3.39
CA GLN A 345 -19.54 -8.46 -3.59
C GLN A 345 -18.28 -7.69 -4.04
N ASP A 346 -17.16 -8.38 -4.29
CA ASP A 346 -15.98 -7.71 -4.82
C ASP A 346 -16.14 -7.42 -6.31
N SER A 347 -16.64 -6.23 -6.61
CA SER A 347 -16.90 -5.75 -7.97
C SER A 347 -15.65 -5.78 -8.84
N TRP A 348 -14.47 -5.48 -8.28
CA TRP A 348 -13.23 -5.49 -9.06
C TRP A 348 -12.85 -6.91 -9.48
N ALA A 349 -12.93 -7.88 -8.57
CA ALA A 349 -12.68 -9.27 -8.89
C ALA A 349 -13.72 -9.81 -9.88
N GLN A 350 -14.98 -9.39 -9.77
CA GLN A 350 -16.02 -9.72 -10.77
C GLN A 350 -15.68 -9.16 -12.15
N GLN A 351 -15.29 -7.89 -12.25
CA GLN A 351 -14.83 -7.30 -13.51
C GLN A 351 -13.65 -8.08 -14.09
N LEU A 352 -12.67 -8.46 -13.27
CA LEU A 352 -11.51 -9.20 -13.74
C LEU A 352 -11.88 -10.61 -14.21
N LEU A 353 -12.81 -11.28 -13.55
CA LEU A 353 -13.36 -12.56 -14.01
C LEU A 353 -14.07 -12.41 -15.37
N ILE A 354 -14.89 -11.37 -15.52
CA ILE A 354 -15.57 -11.06 -16.79
C ILE A 354 -14.52 -10.79 -17.87
N LYS A 355 -13.53 -9.93 -17.61
CA LYS A 355 -12.42 -9.65 -18.53
C LYS A 355 -11.68 -10.94 -18.92
N SER A 356 -11.43 -11.84 -17.97
CA SER A 356 -10.82 -13.15 -18.25
C SER A 356 -11.67 -13.97 -19.23
N TYR A 357 -12.98 -14.04 -19.03
CA TYR A 357 -13.88 -14.71 -19.98
C TYR A 357 -13.97 -14.02 -21.34
N LEU A 358 -13.93 -12.69 -21.39
CA LEU A 358 -13.90 -11.95 -22.66
C LEU A 358 -12.62 -12.23 -23.47
N GLN A 359 -11.48 -12.38 -22.80
CA GLN A 359 -10.24 -12.77 -23.47
C GLN A 359 -10.34 -14.17 -24.08
N LEU A 360 -11.05 -15.07 -23.40
CA LEU A 360 -11.36 -16.44 -23.85
C LEU A 360 -12.49 -16.54 -24.89
N ASP A 361 -13.10 -15.43 -25.31
CA ASP A 361 -14.31 -15.41 -26.14
C ASP A 361 -15.51 -16.19 -25.53
N ASP A 362 -15.50 -16.37 -24.20
CA ASP A 362 -16.55 -17.06 -23.47
C ASP A 362 -17.60 -16.08 -22.95
N PHE A 363 -18.32 -15.47 -23.89
CA PHE A 363 -19.38 -14.50 -23.60
C PHE A 363 -20.52 -15.11 -22.77
N LYS A 364 -20.70 -16.44 -22.83
CA LYS A 364 -21.72 -17.16 -22.06
C LYS A 364 -21.40 -17.11 -20.58
N ARG A 365 -20.19 -17.53 -20.17
CA ARG A 365 -19.77 -17.46 -18.76
C ARG A 365 -19.67 -16.02 -18.26
N ALA A 366 -19.20 -15.08 -19.08
CA ALA A 366 -19.24 -13.65 -18.75
C ALA A 366 -20.67 -13.16 -18.45
N SER A 367 -21.65 -13.56 -19.28
CA SER A 367 -23.05 -13.18 -19.09
C SER A 367 -23.63 -13.73 -17.78
N VAL A 368 -23.31 -14.97 -17.41
CA VAL A 368 -23.76 -15.56 -16.13
C VAL A 368 -23.26 -14.76 -14.92
N VAL A 369 -21.99 -14.32 -14.94
CA VAL A 369 -21.44 -13.48 -13.87
C VAL A 369 -22.16 -12.13 -13.79
N LEU A 370 -22.40 -11.51 -14.96
CA LEU A 370 -23.11 -10.23 -15.06
C LEU A 370 -24.55 -10.31 -14.56
N GLU A 371 -25.29 -11.35 -14.92
CA GLU A 371 -26.66 -11.58 -14.45
C GLU A 371 -26.71 -11.72 -12.93
N GLY A 372 -25.78 -12.50 -12.36
CA GLY A 372 -25.64 -12.65 -10.91
C GLY A 372 -25.28 -11.33 -10.21
N TRP A 373 -24.46 -10.48 -10.82
CA TRP A 373 -24.15 -9.15 -10.28
C TRP A 373 -25.34 -8.19 -10.40
N ALA A 374 -25.97 -8.09 -11.57
CA ALA A 374 -27.11 -7.20 -11.84
C ALA A 374 -28.31 -7.48 -10.93
N SER A 375 -28.55 -8.74 -10.54
CA SER A 375 -29.61 -9.10 -9.60
C SER A 375 -29.45 -8.47 -8.20
N ARG A 376 -28.24 -8.05 -7.85
CA ARG A 376 -27.89 -7.52 -6.53
C ARG A 376 -27.67 -6.01 -6.53
N ASP A 377 -27.12 -5.48 -7.62
CA ASP A 377 -26.70 -4.08 -7.70
C ASP A 377 -26.83 -3.52 -9.12
N SER A 378 -28.06 -3.16 -9.51
CA SER A 378 -28.40 -2.78 -10.88
C SER A 378 -27.99 -1.36 -11.28
N GLU A 379 -27.62 -0.50 -10.33
CA GLU A 379 -27.23 0.91 -10.57
C GLU A 379 -25.70 1.12 -10.51
N ASN A 380 -24.94 0.02 -10.49
CA ASN A 380 -23.49 0.03 -10.37
C ASN A 380 -22.80 0.41 -11.69
N VAL A 381 -21.88 1.38 -11.64
CA VAL A 381 -21.16 1.89 -12.83
C VAL A 381 -20.25 0.81 -13.40
N GLU A 382 -19.52 0.11 -12.54
CA GLU A 382 -18.61 -0.97 -12.88
C GLU A 382 -19.35 -2.18 -13.51
N LEU A 383 -20.60 -2.43 -13.10
CA LEU A 383 -21.49 -3.38 -13.76
C LEU A 383 -21.88 -2.91 -15.16
N ALA A 384 -22.34 -1.67 -15.31
CA ALA A 384 -22.78 -1.14 -16.60
C ALA A 384 -21.64 -1.16 -17.64
N GLU A 385 -20.42 -0.81 -17.24
CA GLU A 385 -19.21 -0.99 -18.06
C GLU A 385 -19.04 -2.44 -18.50
N SER A 386 -19.12 -3.38 -17.56
CA SER A 386 -18.87 -4.80 -17.83
C SER A 386 -19.95 -5.42 -18.73
N VAL A 387 -21.22 -5.02 -18.54
CA VAL A 387 -22.32 -5.41 -19.43
C VAL A 387 -22.08 -4.84 -20.82
N ALA A 388 -21.70 -3.57 -20.93
CA ALA A 388 -21.46 -2.93 -22.21
C ALA A 388 -20.31 -3.59 -22.97
N LEU A 389 -19.20 -3.89 -22.29
CA LEU A 389 -18.07 -4.61 -22.88
C LEU A 389 -18.49 -5.99 -23.40
N ASN A 390 -19.15 -6.81 -22.58
CA ASN A 390 -19.62 -8.14 -23.00
C ASN A 390 -20.64 -8.06 -24.15
N ALA A 391 -21.52 -7.06 -24.13
CA ALA A 391 -22.51 -6.83 -25.17
C ALA A 391 -21.88 -6.41 -26.51
N LEU A 392 -20.90 -5.50 -26.50
CA LEU A 392 -20.15 -5.11 -27.69
C LEU A 392 -19.41 -6.30 -28.33
N TYR A 393 -18.80 -7.16 -27.51
CA TYR A 393 -18.03 -8.31 -28.00
C TYR A 393 -18.91 -9.45 -28.49
N SER A 394 -20.07 -9.63 -27.86
CA SER A 394 -21.05 -10.64 -28.28
C SER A 394 -21.93 -10.18 -29.45
N GLY A 395 -21.67 -8.99 -30.01
CA GLY A 395 -22.41 -8.43 -31.14
C GLY A 395 -23.84 -8.01 -30.79
N LYS A 396 -24.09 -7.57 -29.56
CA LYS A 396 -25.40 -7.14 -29.02
C LYS A 396 -25.38 -5.68 -28.54
N PRO A 397 -25.03 -4.73 -29.42
CA PRO A 397 -24.77 -3.33 -29.03
C PRO A 397 -25.97 -2.64 -28.38
N GLU A 398 -27.21 -3.06 -28.66
CA GLU A 398 -28.43 -2.50 -28.05
C GLU A 398 -28.46 -2.71 -26.54
N SER A 399 -27.93 -3.84 -26.06
CA SER A 399 -27.81 -4.10 -24.62
C SER A 399 -26.77 -3.19 -23.98
N ALA A 400 -25.67 -2.89 -24.68
CA ALA A 400 -24.66 -1.95 -24.21
C ALA A 400 -25.25 -0.53 -24.08
N ILE A 401 -25.96 -0.06 -25.11
CA ILE A 401 -26.64 1.26 -25.10
C ILE A 401 -27.58 1.38 -23.91
N ARG A 402 -28.44 0.37 -23.69
CA ARG A 402 -29.41 0.38 -22.58
C ARG A 402 -28.73 0.56 -21.23
N TYR A 403 -27.69 -0.23 -20.93
CA TYR A 403 -27.00 -0.16 -19.64
C TYR A 403 -26.17 1.12 -19.49
N LEU A 404 -25.42 1.53 -20.51
CA LEU A 404 -24.63 2.76 -20.46
C LEU A 404 -25.52 4.00 -20.27
N LYS A 405 -26.73 4.03 -20.84
CA LYS A 405 -27.68 5.13 -20.58
C LYS A 405 -28.12 5.22 -19.11
N THR A 406 -28.22 4.09 -18.40
CA THR A 406 -28.65 4.11 -16.98
C THR A 406 -27.67 4.83 -16.08
N ILE A 407 -26.38 4.79 -16.40
CA ILE A 407 -25.33 5.43 -15.59
C ILE A 407 -25.08 6.90 -15.94
N ALA A 408 -25.78 7.44 -16.97
CA ALA A 408 -25.62 8.80 -17.47
C ALA A 408 -24.12 9.19 -17.63
N PRO A 409 -23.43 8.67 -18.65
CA PRO A 409 -21.97 8.62 -18.69
C PRO A 409 -21.36 10.03 -18.69
N LYS A 410 -20.65 10.35 -17.60
CA LYS A 410 -19.95 11.63 -17.43
C LYS A 410 -18.46 11.53 -17.75
N GLU A 411 -17.87 10.37 -17.53
CA GLU A 411 -16.47 10.11 -17.85
C GLU A 411 -16.33 9.89 -19.36
N THR A 412 -15.29 10.48 -19.95
CA THR A 412 -14.99 10.39 -21.38
C THR A 412 -14.90 8.93 -21.84
N SER A 413 -14.34 8.03 -21.02
CA SER A 413 -14.24 6.60 -21.35
C SER A 413 -15.60 5.92 -21.53
N HIS A 414 -16.60 6.25 -20.71
CA HIS A 414 -17.96 5.71 -20.84
C HIS A 414 -18.71 6.31 -22.02
N GLN A 415 -18.49 7.59 -22.30
CA GLN A 415 -19.06 8.26 -23.48
C GLN A 415 -18.50 7.67 -24.77
N VAL A 416 -17.19 7.37 -24.82
CA VAL A 416 -16.54 6.64 -25.92
C VAL A 416 -17.16 5.25 -26.07
N MET A 417 -17.40 4.52 -24.99
CA MET A 417 -18.03 3.21 -25.04
C MET A 417 -19.48 3.27 -25.55
N LEU A 418 -20.24 4.29 -25.14
CA LEU A 418 -21.61 4.51 -25.60
C LEU A 418 -21.66 4.93 -27.07
N ALA A 419 -20.78 5.83 -27.51
CA ALA A 419 -20.61 6.19 -28.91
C ALA A 419 -20.30 4.93 -29.75
N SER A 420 -19.37 4.10 -29.29
CA SER A 420 -19.02 2.85 -29.96
C SER A 420 -20.20 1.88 -30.07
N ALA A 421 -21.03 1.81 -29.02
CA ALA A 421 -22.25 1.02 -29.04
C ALA A 421 -23.30 1.57 -30.00
N TYR A 422 -23.51 2.89 -30.07
CA TYR A 422 -24.39 3.50 -31.06
C TYR A 422 -23.94 3.19 -32.48
N LEU A 423 -22.64 3.32 -32.75
CA LEU A 423 -22.11 3.05 -34.08
C LEU A 423 -22.26 1.57 -34.45
N ALA A 424 -21.95 0.67 -33.52
CA ALA A 424 -22.13 -0.77 -33.72
C ALA A 424 -23.61 -1.16 -33.92
N ALA A 425 -24.56 -0.45 -33.29
CA ALA A 425 -26.01 -0.63 -33.48
C ALA A 425 -26.55 0.05 -34.75
N GLY A 426 -25.75 0.86 -35.45
CA GLY A 426 -26.19 1.63 -36.62
C GLY A 426 -26.94 2.91 -36.28
N GLU A 427 -26.95 3.31 -35.01
CA GLU A 427 -27.49 4.57 -34.49
C GLU A 427 -26.51 5.73 -34.77
N THR A 428 -26.29 6.02 -36.05
CA THR A 428 -25.26 6.96 -36.51
C THR A 428 -25.51 8.40 -36.06
N ASP A 429 -26.78 8.80 -35.98
CA ASP A 429 -27.14 10.17 -35.59
C ASP A 429 -26.77 10.41 -34.11
N GLN A 430 -27.05 9.44 -33.25
CA GLN A 430 -26.69 9.44 -31.83
C GLN A 430 -25.17 9.36 -31.64
N PHE A 431 -24.47 8.56 -32.47
CA PHE A 431 -23.01 8.54 -32.48
C PHE A 431 -22.44 9.92 -32.79
N LEU A 432 -22.95 10.59 -33.84
CA LEU A 432 -22.46 11.89 -34.28
C LEU A 432 -22.73 12.99 -33.25
N GLU A 433 -23.88 12.94 -32.57
CA GLU A 433 -24.18 13.84 -31.44
C GLU A 433 -23.17 13.66 -30.31
N MET A 434 -22.89 12.41 -29.90
CA MET A 434 -21.89 12.12 -28.87
C MET A 434 -20.47 12.51 -29.31
N ALA A 435 -20.12 12.25 -30.57
CA ALA A 435 -18.81 12.60 -31.13
C ALA A 435 -18.58 14.11 -31.19
N ALA A 436 -19.63 14.92 -31.39
CA ALA A 436 -19.56 16.36 -31.31
C ALA A 436 -19.21 16.84 -29.88
N VAL A 437 -19.85 16.26 -28.86
CA VAL A 437 -19.53 16.55 -27.46
C VAL A 437 -18.09 16.13 -27.12
N LEU A 438 -17.70 14.92 -27.53
CA LEU A 438 -16.36 14.38 -27.30
C LEU A 438 -15.25 15.11 -28.07
N SER A 439 -15.59 15.89 -29.11
CA SER A 439 -14.61 16.56 -29.95
C SER A 439 -13.80 17.64 -29.23
N GLU A 440 -14.40 18.29 -28.23
CA GLU A 440 -13.73 19.26 -27.36
C GLU A 440 -12.76 18.54 -26.41
N ASP A 441 -13.24 17.48 -25.72
CA ASP A 441 -12.47 16.73 -24.73
C ASP A 441 -11.30 15.94 -25.35
N LEU A 442 -11.53 15.30 -26.50
CA LEU A 442 -10.52 14.49 -27.21
C LEU A 442 -9.69 15.30 -28.21
N SER A 443 -9.94 16.61 -28.32
CA SER A 443 -9.20 17.54 -29.17
C SER A 443 -9.05 17.05 -30.63
N PHE A 444 -10.17 16.69 -31.25
CA PHE A 444 -10.16 16.17 -32.61
C PHE A 444 -9.61 17.18 -33.62
N GLY A 445 -8.49 16.84 -34.26
CA GLY A 445 -7.90 17.62 -35.35
C GLY A 445 -8.71 17.56 -36.65
N GLY A 446 -8.27 18.32 -37.66
CA GLY A 446 -8.95 18.42 -38.96
C GLY A 446 -9.14 17.09 -39.71
N GLU A 447 -8.36 16.06 -39.36
CA GLU A 447 -8.43 14.70 -39.93
C GLU A 447 -9.77 14.01 -39.64
N TYR A 448 -10.40 14.30 -38.49
CA TYR A 448 -11.72 13.74 -38.14
C TYR A 448 -12.87 14.35 -38.93
N LYS A 449 -12.67 15.52 -39.57
CA LYS A 449 -13.71 16.19 -40.37
C LYS A 449 -14.14 15.32 -41.53
N VAL A 450 -13.19 14.71 -42.24
CA VAL A 450 -13.47 13.82 -43.39
C VAL A 450 -14.21 12.57 -42.94
N ILE A 451 -13.78 11.98 -41.81
CA ILE A 451 -14.40 10.79 -41.22
C ILE A 451 -15.84 11.09 -40.82
N PHE A 452 -16.10 12.17 -40.07
CA PHE A 452 -17.45 12.52 -39.61
C PHE A 452 -18.36 12.99 -40.74
N ASP A 453 -17.84 13.67 -41.77
CA ASP A 453 -18.62 14.03 -42.96
C ASP A 453 -19.02 12.79 -43.78
N ALA A 454 -18.15 11.78 -43.85
CA ALA A 454 -18.48 10.48 -44.46
C ALA A 454 -19.58 9.75 -43.66
N LEU A 455 -19.48 9.73 -42.33
CA LEU A 455 -20.49 9.13 -41.45
C LEU A 455 -21.85 9.85 -41.54
N LYS A 456 -21.88 11.19 -41.59
CA LYS A 456 -23.11 11.97 -41.84
C LYS A 456 -23.81 11.60 -43.14
N ARG A 457 -23.02 11.26 -44.16
CA ARG A 457 -23.50 10.82 -45.47
C ARG A 457 -23.74 9.30 -45.55
N LYS A 458 -23.58 8.58 -44.43
CA LYS A 458 -23.69 7.12 -44.30
C LYS A 458 -22.75 6.36 -45.26
N LYS A 459 -21.58 6.92 -45.54
CA LYS A 459 -20.54 6.32 -46.37
C LYS A 459 -19.50 5.63 -45.49
N TRP A 460 -19.81 4.40 -45.05
CA TRP A 460 -18.99 3.63 -44.09
C TRP A 460 -17.58 3.35 -44.60
N PHE A 461 -17.47 2.96 -45.88
CA PHE A 461 -16.18 2.65 -46.50
C PHE A 461 -15.24 3.87 -46.53
N ASP A 462 -15.77 5.05 -46.91
CA ASP A 462 -15.01 6.30 -46.91
C ASP A 462 -14.56 6.68 -45.49
N ALA A 463 -15.38 6.40 -44.46
CA ALA A 463 -15.02 6.64 -43.07
C ALA A 463 -13.94 5.68 -42.56
N LEU A 464 -14.00 4.40 -42.94
CA LEU A 464 -12.97 3.39 -42.63
C LEU A 464 -11.64 3.72 -43.31
N ASP A 465 -11.66 4.08 -44.60
CA ASP A 465 -10.47 4.52 -45.34
C ASP A 465 -9.87 5.79 -44.71
N GLY A 466 -10.70 6.72 -44.25
CA GLY A 466 -10.27 7.87 -43.47
C GLY A 466 -9.54 7.50 -42.17
N LEU A 467 -10.05 6.52 -41.42
CA LEU A 467 -9.42 6.02 -40.18
C LEU A 467 -8.09 5.30 -40.44
N GLN A 468 -8.00 4.53 -41.54
CA GLN A 468 -6.78 3.82 -41.91
C GLN A 468 -5.64 4.77 -42.34
N ARG A 469 -5.98 5.98 -42.78
CA ARG A 469 -5.01 7.02 -43.14
C ARG A 469 -4.50 7.81 -41.94
N LEU A 470 -5.11 7.65 -40.76
CA LEU A 470 -4.61 8.31 -39.55
C LEU A 470 -3.18 7.84 -39.22
N PRO A 471 -2.34 8.72 -38.69
CA PRO A 471 -1.03 8.33 -38.17
C PRO A 471 -1.14 7.15 -37.21
N GLN A 472 -0.19 6.21 -37.27
CA GLN A 472 -0.24 4.96 -36.49
C GLN A 472 -0.48 5.18 -34.97
N LYS A 473 0.13 6.23 -34.40
CA LYS A 473 -0.09 6.63 -33.00
C LYS A 473 -1.55 6.99 -32.72
N LEU A 474 -2.22 7.71 -33.63
CA LEU A 474 -3.62 8.10 -33.50
C LEU A 474 -4.55 6.91 -33.77
N ALA A 475 -4.27 6.09 -34.78
CA ALA A 475 -5.05 4.90 -35.11
C ALA A 475 -5.11 3.89 -33.94
N ALA A 476 -4.06 3.84 -33.10
CA ALA A 476 -3.98 2.97 -31.93
C ALA A 476 -4.69 3.52 -30.66
N THR A 477 -5.34 4.69 -30.72
CA THR A 477 -6.07 5.23 -29.56
C THR A 477 -7.34 4.41 -29.26
N VAL A 478 -7.78 4.42 -28.00
CA VAL A 478 -9.01 3.72 -27.55
C VAL A 478 -10.23 4.16 -28.39
N TRP A 479 -10.35 5.47 -28.67
CA TRP A 479 -11.39 6.01 -29.53
C TRP A 479 -11.32 5.42 -30.94
N ASN A 480 -10.17 5.48 -31.61
CA ASN A 480 -10.08 5.05 -33.01
C ASN A 480 -10.19 3.54 -33.20
N LEU A 481 -9.68 2.75 -32.26
CA LEU A 481 -9.89 1.31 -32.26
C LEU A 481 -11.37 0.97 -32.07
N SER A 482 -12.07 1.67 -31.18
CA SER A 482 -13.50 1.43 -30.95
C SER A 482 -14.36 1.93 -32.11
N LEU A 483 -14.00 3.05 -32.73
CA LEU A 483 -14.63 3.61 -33.92
C LEU A 483 -14.47 2.67 -35.12
N THR A 484 -13.25 2.17 -35.36
CA THR A 484 -12.99 1.17 -36.41
C THR A 484 -13.77 -0.12 -36.13
N GLY A 485 -13.81 -0.57 -34.86
CA GLY A 485 -14.59 -1.74 -34.46
C GLY A 485 -16.09 -1.58 -34.72
N GLY A 486 -16.66 -0.41 -34.39
CA GLY A 486 -18.06 -0.10 -34.66
C GLY A 486 -18.39 -0.10 -36.16
N LEU A 487 -17.51 0.43 -37.00
CA LEU A 487 -17.69 0.42 -38.46
C LEU A 487 -17.57 -0.99 -39.04
N GLN A 488 -16.61 -1.80 -38.57
CA GLN A 488 -16.50 -3.20 -38.98
C GLN A 488 -17.75 -4.00 -38.57
N ALA A 489 -18.35 -3.71 -37.42
CA ALA A 489 -19.61 -4.32 -37.01
C ALA A 489 -20.76 -3.97 -37.98
N GLN A 490 -20.83 -2.72 -38.44
CA GLN A 490 -21.81 -2.27 -39.44
C GLN A 490 -21.64 -2.94 -40.81
N GLU A 491 -20.41 -3.24 -41.21
CA GLU A 491 -20.13 -4.00 -42.44
C GLU A 491 -20.43 -5.51 -42.29
N GLY A 492 -20.84 -5.96 -41.10
CA GLY A 492 -21.08 -7.37 -40.79
C GLY A 492 -19.81 -8.15 -40.42
N ASN A 493 -18.66 -7.49 -40.34
CA ASN A 493 -17.36 -8.07 -39.98
C ASN A 493 -17.21 -8.19 -38.46
N MET A 494 -18.15 -8.88 -37.80
CA MET A 494 -18.21 -8.98 -36.34
C MET A 494 -16.94 -9.58 -35.72
N LYS A 495 -16.24 -10.49 -36.42
CA LYS A 495 -14.96 -11.04 -35.94
C LYS A 495 -13.89 -9.97 -35.82
N GLU A 496 -13.77 -9.10 -36.82
CA GLU A 496 -12.79 -8.01 -36.84
C GLU A 496 -13.18 -6.92 -35.83
N ALA A 497 -14.47 -6.58 -35.76
CA ALA A 497 -15.01 -5.67 -34.76
C ALA A 497 -14.65 -6.12 -33.34
N THR A 498 -14.86 -7.39 -33.03
CA THR A 498 -14.53 -7.97 -31.71
C THR A 498 -13.03 -7.88 -31.43
N ALA A 499 -12.18 -8.16 -32.41
CA ALA A 499 -10.73 -8.03 -32.26
C ALA A 499 -10.28 -6.59 -31.99
N LEU A 500 -10.94 -5.60 -32.61
CA LEU A 500 -10.65 -4.18 -32.39
C LEU A 500 -11.15 -3.70 -31.02
N PHE A 501 -12.34 -4.13 -30.59
CA PHE A 501 -12.82 -3.85 -29.23
C PHE A 501 -11.94 -4.50 -28.16
N LYS A 502 -11.39 -5.70 -28.42
CA LYS A 502 -10.34 -6.35 -27.59
C LYS A 502 -9.11 -5.47 -27.41
N LYS A 503 -8.58 -4.95 -28.52
CA LYS A 503 -7.42 -4.05 -28.49
C LYS A 503 -7.72 -2.77 -27.72
N ALA A 504 -8.89 -2.16 -27.93
CA ALA A 504 -9.30 -0.95 -27.23
C ALA A 504 -9.39 -1.15 -25.71
N LEU A 505 -9.96 -2.28 -25.27
CA LEU A 505 -10.06 -2.63 -23.85
C LEU A 505 -8.68 -2.86 -23.23
N LEU A 506 -7.78 -3.55 -23.93
CA LEU A 506 -6.45 -3.85 -23.41
C LEU A 506 -5.69 -2.57 -23.05
N ILE A 507 -5.85 -1.52 -23.86
CA ILE A 507 -5.30 -0.18 -23.60
C ILE A 507 -5.97 0.48 -22.40
N HIS A 508 -7.29 0.36 -22.27
CA HIS A 508 -8.03 0.89 -21.12
C HIS A 508 -7.68 0.16 -19.81
N THR A 509 -7.44 -1.15 -19.83
CA THR A 509 -7.11 -1.95 -18.64
C THR A 509 -5.71 -1.68 -18.09
N LEU A 510 -4.80 -1.16 -18.91
CA LEU A 510 -3.47 -0.73 -18.47
C LEU A 510 -3.50 0.62 -17.74
N GLY A 511 -4.58 1.38 -17.88
CA GLY A 511 -4.70 2.75 -17.39
C GLY A 511 -5.47 2.95 -16.08
N ASP A 512 -6.29 1.99 -15.61
CA ASP A 512 -7.23 2.29 -14.53
C ASP A 512 -7.45 1.20 -13.48
N LYS A 513 -7.30 1.62 -12.21
CA LYS A 513 -7.77 1.03 -10.94
C LYS A 513 -7.45 -0.44 -10.69
N ARG A 514 -6.22 -0.72 -10.27
CA ARG A 514 -5.87 -1.91 -9.46
C ARG A 514 -6.34 -1.69 -8.00
N PRO A 515 -6.70 -2.74 -7.24
CA PRO A 515 -7.23 -2.59 -5.89
C PRO A 515 -6.16 -2.07 -4.93
N ALA A 516 -6.57 -1.19 -4.02
CA ALA A 516 -5.78 -0.82 -2.86
C ALA A 516 -5.50 -2.08 -2.01
N GLY A 517 -4.29 -2.62 -2.12
CA GLY A 517 -3.87 -3.88 -1.51
C GLY A 517 -2.82 -4.64 -2.33
N ILE A 518 -2.78 -4.37 -3.64
CA ILE A 518 -1.64 -4.61 -4.53
C ILE A 518 -1.12 -3.21 -4.85
N SER A 519 -0.28 -2.68 -3.96
CA SER A 519 0.15 -1.28 -4.01
C SER A 519 1.02 -1.04 -5.24
N ASN A 520 0.52 -0.22 -6.18
CA ASN A 520 1.40 0.68 -6.90
C ASN A 520 1.53 1.96 -6.08
N PRO A 521 2.74 2.42 -5.78
CA PRO A 521 3.04 3.83 -5.79
C PRO A 521 4.04 4.03 -6.92
N ALA A 522 3.51 4.44 -8.07
CA ALA A 522 4.27 4.93 -9.20
C ALA A 522 5.50 4.09 -9.62
N GLY A 523 5.27 3.04 -10.41
CA GLY A 523 6.17 2.76 -11.53
C GLY A 523 6.30 1.29 -11.89
N LEU A 524 5.73 0.93 -13.05
CA LEU A 524 6.34 0.06 -14.05
C LEU A 524 5.43 0.01 -15.29
N LEU A 525 5.62 0.97 -16.20
CA LEU A 525 5.56 0.66 -17.62
C LEU A 525 7.01 0.35 -18.03
N PRO A 526 7.34 -0.83 -18.57
CA PRO A 526 8.51 -0.95 -19.41
C PRO A 526 8.25 -0.18 -20.70
N ASN A 527 9.21 0.66 -21.09
CA ASN A 527 9.23 1.52 -22.28
C ASN A 527 8.48 0.95 -23.49
N LEU A 528 7.45 1.67 -23.96
CA LEU A 528 7.45 2.38 -25.25
C LEU A 528 6.05 3.01 -25.48
N SER A 529 6.01 4.34 -25.64
CA SER A 529 4.95 5.17 -26.27
C SER A 529 3.78 5.81 -25.48
N GLN A 530 3.57 5.59 -24.17
CA GLN A 530 2.44 6.24 -23.47
C GLN A 530 2.77 7.49 -22.65
N ARG A 531 4.03 7.74 -22.28
CA ARG A 531 4.41 8.95 -21.53
C ARG A 531 4.32 10.25 -22.35
N GLU A 532 4.17 10.13 -23.67
CA GLU A 532 3.93 11.25 -24.58
C GLU A 532 2.45 11.43 -24.96
N VAL A 533 1.56 10.50 -24.58
CA VAL A 533 0.19 10.45 -25.13
C VAL A 533 -0.88 10.92 -24.14
N LEU A 534 -0.59 10.98 -22.83
CA LEU A 534 -1.60 11.33 -21.81
C LEU A 534 -1.25 12.52 -20.91
N GLU A 535 -0.09 13.15 -21.09
CA GLU A 535 0.22 14.45 -20.48
C GLU A 535 0.54 15.48 -21.59
N GLY A 536 -0.43 15.62 -22.50
CA GLY A 536 -0.41 16.63 -23.56
C GLY A 536 -1.57 17.59 -23.33
N ASP A 537 -1.31 18.64 -22.56
CA ASP A 537 -2.13 19.84 -22.42
C ASP A 537 -2.48 20.35 -23.84
N SER A 538 -3.65 19.98 -24.37
CA SER A 538 -4.00 20.14 -25.79
C SER A 538 -4.05 21.60 -26.23
N ALA A 539 -4.29 22.51 -25.27
CA ALA A 539 -4.20 23.94 -25.45
C ALA A 539 -2.76 24.44 -25.71
N LYS A 540 -1.75 23.71 -25.25
CA LYS A 540 -0.32 24.09 -25.33
C LYS A 540 0.30 23.66 -26.66
N LEU A 541 -0.09 22.48 -27.18
CA LEU A 541 0.30 22.01 -28.52
C LEU A 541 -0.37 22.83 -29.63
N HIS A 542 -1.61 23.27 -29.42
CA HIS A 542 -2.32 24.13 -30.37
C HIS A 542 -1.61 25.49 -30.55
N ARG A 543 -1.06 26.09 -29.49
CA ARG A 543 -0.29 27.36 -29.59
C ARG A 543 1.00 27.23 -30.40
N ILE A 544 1.73 26.14 -30.21
CA ILE A 544 3.03 25.91 -30.85
C ILE A 544 2.87 25.72 -32.36
N TYR A 545 1.79 25.07 -32.80
CA TYR A 545 1.54 24.82 -34.22
C TYR A 545 0.94 26.02 -34.96
N THR A 546 0.26 26.96 -34.28
CA THR A 546 -0.43 28.07 -34.94
C THR A 546 0.33 29.39 -34.97
N GLU A 547 1.31 29.63 -34.08
CA GLU A 547 1.87 30.98 -33.87
C GLU A 547 3.37 31.17 -34.20
N GLY A 548 4.12 30.14 -34.63
CA GLY A 548 5.44 30.32 -35.25
C GLY A 548 6.53 31.01 -34.40
N GLY A 549 6.77 30.55 -33.17
CA GLY A 549 7.77 31.11 -32.25
C GLY A 549 9.24 30.77 -32.58
N SER A 550 10.17 31.66 -32.22
CA SER A 550 11.60 31.61 -32.58
C SER A 550 12.45 30.80 -31.57
N TRP A 551 13.66 30.42 -31.97
CA TRP A 551 14.59 29.58 -31.19
C TRP A 551 15.05 30.16 -29.83
N GLU A 552 14.81 31.44 -29.54
CA GLU A 552 15.03 32.05 -28.22
C GLU A 552 13.93 31.70 -27.20
N GLU A 553 12.73 31.31 -27.65
CA GLU A 553 11.67 30.78 -26.77
C GLU A 553 11.89 29.31 -26.40
N ILE A 554 12.70 28.59 -27.17
CA ILE A 554 12.98 27.16 -26.96
C ILE A 554 14.07 26.94 -25.90
N THR A 555 14.98 27.89 -25.70
CA THR A 555 16.15 27.70 -24.80
C THR A 555 15.99 28.27 -23.39
N ASN A 556 15.00 29.13 -23.15
CA ASN A 556 14.63 29.59 -21.80
C ASN A 556 13.58 28.68 -21.09
N GLY A 557 13.20 27.55 -21.71
CA GLY A 557 12.16 26.64 -21.22
C GLY A 557 12.62 25.49 -20.31
N ILE A 558 13.91 25.40 -19.96
CA ILE A 558 14.43 24.38 -19.03
C ILE A 558 15.25 25.07 -17.95
N GLY A 559 14.57 25.49 -16.87
CA GLY A 559 15.22 26.03 -15.68
C GLY A 559 14.40 27.13 -15.02
N ALA A 560 13.82 26.79 -13.87
CA ALA A 560 13.16 27.67 -12.91
C ALA A 560 11.84 28.36 -13.37
N ASN A 561 10.76 27.94 -12.69
CA ASN A 561 9.41 28.52 -12.65
C ASN A 561 8.41 28.12 -13.76
N SER A 562 7.54 27.17 -13.42
CA SER A 562 6.17 27.07 -13.95
C SER A 562 5.20 26.66 -12.81
N PRO A 563 3.96 27.18 -12.77
CA PRO A 563 3.31 27.65 -11.55
C PRO A 563 2.18 26.75 -11.01
N TYR A 564 2.49 25.50 -10.66
CA TYR A 564 1.55 24.61 -9.92
C TYR A 564 1.97 24.30 -8.47
N THR A 565 2.87 25.11 -7.90
CA THR A 565 3.39 24.92 -6.53
C THR A 565 3.08 26.06 -5.55
N TYR A 566 2.08 26.92 -5.83
CA TYR A 566 1.85 28.13 -5.02
C TYR A 566 0.41 28.43 -4.56
N SER A 567 -0.46 27.42 -4.37
CA SER A 567 -1.80 27.68 -3.80
C SER A 567 -2.28 26.77 -2.66
N LEU A 568 -1.41 26.00 -1.99
CA LEU A 568 -1.82 25.16 -0.85
C LEU A 568 -0.98 25.34 0.43
N TRP A 569 -0.24 26.44 0.55
CA TRP A 569 0.60 26.75 1.72
C TRP A 569 0.14 27.97 2.53
N ALA A 570 -1.14 28.35 2.45
CA ALA A 570 -1.64 29.57 3.09
C ALA A 570 -2.57 29.37 4.29
N GLU A 571 -3.15 28.20 4.57
CA GLU A 571 -4.07 28.04 5.72
C GLU A 571 -4.01 26.66 6.38
N ASN A 572 -2.86 26.31 6.97
CA ASN A 572 -2.78 25.12 7.84
C ASN A 572 -2.27 25.50 9.26
N PRO A 573 -2.98 25.10 10.33
CA PRO A 573 -2.59 25.27 11.74
C PRO A 573 -1.15 24.88 12.09
N PHE A 574 -0.52 23.98 11.32
CA PHE A 574 0.88 23.57 11.50
C PHE A 574 1.88 24.71 11.23
N SER A 575 1.59 25.58 10.27
CA SER A 575 2.40 26.76 9.95
C SER A 575 2.22 27.91 10.96
N GLN A 576 1.13 27.88 11.72
CA GLN A 576 0.88 28.81 12.83
C GLN A 576 1.58 28.30 14.10
N TRP A 577 1.46 27.00 14.37
CA TRP A 577 2.18 26.31 15.44
C TRP A 577 3.72 26.44 15.33
N MET A 578 4.30 26.31 14.13
CA MET A 578 5.76 26.48 13.96
C MET A 578 6.26 27.92 14.16
N ARG A 579 5.37 28.93 14.06
CA ARG A 579 5.68 30.34 14.39
C ARG A 579 5.50 30.62 15.88
N ASP A 580 4.51 30.01 16.50
CA ASP A 580 4.22 30.14 17.93
C ASP A 580 5.26 29.40 18.81
N GLU A 581 5.88 28.34 18.28
CA GLU A 581 6.88 27.50 19.00
C GLU A 581 8.35 27.84 18.69
N GLY A 582 8.64 28.87 17.88
CA GLY A 582 9.98 29.43 17.74
C GLY A 582 11.09 28.49 17.22
N VAL A 583 10.76 27.49 16.39
CA VAL A 583 11.69 26.40 16.00
C VAL A 583 12.78 26.83 14.99
N PHE A 584 12.77 28.07 14.49
CA PHE A 584 13.93 28.69 13.83
C PHE A 584 14.06 30.17 14.18
N SER A 585 15.20 30.55 14.78
CA SER A 585 15.67 31.93 14.85
C SER A 585 16.86 32.12 13.92
N VAL A 586 16.73 32.97 12.91
CA VAL A 586 17.88 33.74 12.41
C VAL A 586 17.66 35.16 12.92
N SER A 587 18.33 35.48 14.01
CA SER A 587 18.38 36.84 14.55
C SER A 587 19.47 37.59 13.80
N ILE A 588 19.11 38.56 12.97
CA ILE A 588 19.96 39.73 12.79
C ILE A 588 19.52 40.70 13.89
N VAL A 589 20.38 40.90 14.87
CA VAL A 589 20.23 41.98 15.84
C VAL A 589 20.35 43.29 15.07
N ASP A 590 19.34 44.15 15.16
CA ASP A 590 19.64 45.58 15.18
C ASP A 590 18.94 46.21 16.38
N SER A 591 19.75 46.63 17.32
CA SER A 591 19.33 47.36 18.49
C SER A 591 19.04 48.81 18.07
N GLN A 592 17.80 49.25 18.32
CA GLN A 592 17.35 50.63 18.25
C GLN A 592 16.97 51.16 16.85
N ASN A 593 15.73 50.92 16.43
CA ASN A 593 14.74 51.99 16.33
C ASN A 593 13.39 51.43 15.86
N LYS A 594 12.33 51.80 16.57
CA LYS A 594 10.98 51.81 16.01
C LYS A 594 10.93 52.96 14.99
N ASP A 595 10.15 52.77 13.93
CA ASP A 595 9.79 53.77 12.92
C ASP A 595 10.80 54.01 11.80
N ARG A 596 10.82 53.11 10.80
CA ARG A 596 10.93 53.43 9.36
C ARG A 596 10.78 52.16 8.52
N GLN A 597 9.83 52.16 7.58
CA GLN A 597 9.91 51.27 6.41
C GLN A 597 11.12 51.69 5.55
N PRO A 598 11.89 50.76 4.97
CA PRO A 598 12.77 51.09 3.87
C PRO A 598 12.40 50.36 2.57
N ASP A 599 12.47 51.15 1.50
CA ASP A 599 12.24 50.82 0.09
C ASP A 599 13.31 49.87 -0.50
N ALA A 600 12.96 49.33 -1.68
CA ALA A 600 13.76 48.43 -2.49
C ALA A 600 15.01 49.12 -3.07
N ASP A 601 16.20 48.88 -2.50
CA ASP A 601 17.50 49.06 -3.20
C ASP A 601 18.73 48.41 -2.50
N GLY A 602 18.53 47.31 -1.75
CA GLY A 602 19.54 46.76 -0.83
C GLY A 602 20.36 45.53 -1.26
N LEU A 603 20.58 45.24 -2.55
CA LEU A 603 21.28 44.01 -2.99
C LEU A 603 22.59 44.22 -3.78
N GLY A 604 23.19 45.41 -3.72
CA GLY A 604 24.40 45.75 -4.49
C GLY A 604 25.77 45.43 -3.88
N HIS A 605 25.88 44.96 -2.63
CA HIS A 605 27.17 45.02 -1.89
C HIS A 605 27.72 43.68 -1.34
N LEU A 606 27.50 42.55 -2.02
CA LEU A 606 28.03 41.24 -1.57
C LEU A 606 29.07 40.58 -2.48
N ILE A 607 29.67 41.30 -3.43
CA ILE A 607 30.65 40.72 -4.36
C ILE A 607 31.94 41.54 -4.32
N GLU A 608 32.77 41.46 -3.25
CA GLU A 608 34.17 41.95 -3.32
C GLU A 608 35.07 41.59 -2.11
N LYS A 609 35.08 40.35 -1.61
CA LYS A 609 36.16 39.90 -0.70
C LYS A 609 36.75 38.53 -1.06
N PRO A 610 38.09 38.36 -0.97
CA PRO A 610 38.74 37.09 -1.24
C PRO A 610 38.49 36.09 -0.09
N ILE A 611 38.17 34.85 -0.45
CA ILE A 611 37.99 33.74 0.50
C ILE A 611 39.34 33.03 0.63
N ILE A 612 39.91 33.03 1.84
CA ILE A 612 41.12 32.28 2.19
C ILE A 612 40.69 31.02 2.93
N LEU A 613 40.97 29.84 2.35
CA LEU A 613 40.75 28.55 3.02
C LEU A 613 41.95 28.24 3.91
N ARG A 614 41.77 28.38 5.23
CA ARG A 614 42.67 27.79 6.24
C ARG A 614 41.90 26.68 6.96
N ASP A 615 42.04 25.45 6.49
CA ASP A 615 42.58 24.31 7.24
C ASP A 615 42.33 23.00 6.47
N SER A 616 43.34 22.13 6.51
CA SER A 616 43.55 20.98 5.65
C SER A 616 42.99 19.70 6.27
N ARG A 617 41.71 19.39 6.01
CA ARG A 617 41.11 18.07 6.31
C ARG A 617 39.83 17.73 5.53
N LEU A 618 39.47 18.51 4.52
CA LEU A 618 38.31 18.20 3.68
C LEU A 618 38.69 17.21 2.57
N PRO A 619 37.87 16.16 2.32
CA PRO A 619 38.10 15.22 1.23
C PRO A 619 38.21 15.97 -0.12
N PRO A 620 39.09 15.52 -1.05
CA PRO A 620 39.35 16.20 -2.32
C PRO A 620 38.07 16.46 -3.14
N LEU A 621 37.09 15.55 -3.06
CA LEU A 621 35.81 15.66 -3.76
C LEU A 621 34.96 16.84 -3.28
N THR A 622 35.01 17.15 -1.99
CA THR A 622 34.28 18.26 -1.36
C THR A 622 34.89 19.61 -1.73
N VAL A 623 36.23 19.68 -1.80
CA VAL A 623 36.94 20.87 -2.27
C VAL A 623 36.70 21.10 -3.76
N LEU A 624 36.65 20.03 -4.56
CA LEU A 624 36.33 20.08 -5.99
C LEU A 624 34.87 20.54 -6.23
N MET A 625 33.91 19.99 -5.48
CA MET A 625 32.48 20.39 -5.57
C MET A 625 32.30 21.85 -5.17
N ALA A 626 32.96 22.31 -4.10
CA ALA A 626 32.92 23.72 -3.71
C ALA A 626 33.54 24.63 -4.78
N LEU A 627 34.67 24.23 -5.39
CA LEU A 627 35.29 24.95 -6.51
C LEU A 627 34.38 25.00 -7.75
N ILE A 628 33.71 23.90 -8.10
CA ILE A 628 32.78 23.84 -9.24
C ILE A 628 31.59 24.77 -9.01
N VAL A 629 31.03 24.80 -7.80
CA VAL A 629 29.93 25.71 -7.44
C VAL A 629 30.39 27.16 -7.48
N ILE A 630 31.59 27.47 -6.97
CA ILE A 630 32.14 28.83 -6.96
C ILE A 630 32.51 29.32 -8.37
N ILE A 631 33.07 28.43 -9.22
CA ILE A 631 33.38 28.72 -10.63
C ILE A 631 32.07 28.91 -11.41
N GLY A 632 31.06 28.07 -11.16
CA GLY A 632 29.73 28.21 -11.76
C GLY A 632 29.06 29.54 -11.40
N LEU A 633 29.14 29.95 -10.14
CA LEU A 633 28.61 31.24 -9.67
C LEU A 633 29.38 32.44 -10.24
N ARG A 634 30.70 32.34 -10.42
CA ARG A 634 31.51 33.39 -11.07
C ARG A 634 31.29 33.48 -12.58
N LEU A 635 31.07 32.35 -13.26
CA LEU A 635 30.71 32.34 -14.69
C LEU A 635 29.31 32.92 -14.91
N LEU A 636 28.36 32.64 -14.02
CA LEU A 636 27.03 33.24 -14.04
C LEU A 636 27.05 34.75 -13.75
N ALA A 637 27.97 35.23 -12.91
CA ALA A 637 28.15 36.66 -12.63
C ALA A 637 28.97 37.39 -13.72
N GLY A 638 29.88 36.70 -14.41
CA GLY A 638 30.71 37.25 -15.49
C GLY A 638 30.00 37.41 -16.84
N MET A 639 28.87 36.73 -17.07
CA MET A 639 28.05 36.89 -18.28
C MET A 639 27.09 38.08 -18.23
N ARG A 640 27.14 38.90 -17.18
CA ARG A 640 26.31 40.12 -17.00
C ARG A 640 27.11 41.43 -17.06
N LYS A 641 28.37 41.40 -17.49
CA LYS A 641 29.14 42.60 -17.85
C LYS A 641 29.66 42.51 -19.27
#